data_AF-A0AAX0Z0Q4-F1
#
_entry.id   AF-A0AAX0Z0Q4-F1
#
_cell.length_a   1.000
_cell.length_b   1.000
_cell.length_c   1.000
_cell.angle_alpha   90.00
_cell.angle_beta   90.00
_cell.angle_gamma   90.00
#
_symmetry.space_group_name_H-M   'P 1'
#
loop_
_entity.id
_entity.type
_entity.pdbx_description
1 polymer ?
#
loop_
_entity_poly.entity_id
_entity_poly.type
_entity_poly.pdbx_seq_one_letter_code
_entity_poly.pdbx_strand_id
1 'polypeptide(L)'
;MKKKRSVIVRALIGATLIGTAGMAYLGYDLNQQISAKFAGQLWQLPSVVYAREMALQPGAPITYNTLVNELKVLGYQKVAKPDQSGEYAANGWKVDFVRRPFNFKEGPEGARHVSVSFNNDSITRIMDLDSNKELGFLHIDPKMLGMLEAHSDEQRIYLPEDKMPKLLVAGLIDTEDRHFYEHDGISLVGIARAFIANIKAGHTVQGGSTLTQQLAKNMFLSSQRTFWRKFKEAYMAIIIDTRYGKQEVLDAYMNQVYLAQFGGHGIHGFALASRYYFDRPLSELRVDQLALLIGMVKGPTYYNPWRHPERAKERRNIVLDLMNKDGEISDTAYQAAIKLPLDIQAKGQLAKRQPAYFDQIKAELEQKAGAAFEAGKGLRIFTSLDPQSQKLAEAAVAKVMPEVQKRAGKDLQTAVVIVDRTTGEIRAMIGGDQPGFAGYNRAIYAQRQVGSVIKPALYLTALENPARFSLASSLKDQPLSIKMHDGATWSPRNYDRKYRGEVPLFVALAKSYNVPTVNLGMAVGVDKMSETLTKLGIAEQDIPQVPSLFLGSITLSPLQVAQMYQAIGNEGYLAPLTALNAVVDENGKVLYQNWPKAAEVVPPQAAWLTMFALQDTVKFGTAHSLNKLFPNTHLAGKTGTTNNGRDSWYVGIDGREVVTVWMGRDDNKSTHLTGASGALRLYTDYIQHRKPEPLLLRQPANIEAENYQIAADGEYIPSCSGQTRMPIWDPHGDLKQHCQAEKVKHKVEGFFNKLFNW
;
A
#
# COMPACT_ATOMS: atom_id res chain seq x y z
N MET A 1 24.16 10.05 -83.80
CA MET A 1 24.47 9.92 -82.34
C MET A 1 23.85 11.00 -81.43
N LYS A 2 23.65 12.26 -81.85
CA LYS A 2 23.10 13.34 -80.98
C LYS A 2 21.65 13.13 -80.47
N LYS A 3 20.73 12.60 -81.28
CA LYS A 3 19.32 12.34 -80.88
C LYS A 3 19.17 11.28 -79.77
N LYS A 4 19.93 10.17 -79.81
CA LYS A 4 19.90 9.13 -78.76
C LYS A 4 20.43 9.64 -77.41
N ARG A 5 21.46 10.49 -77.40
CA ARG A 5 21.96 11.14 -76.17
C ARG A 5 20.91 12.08 -75.54
N SER A 6 20.17 12.85 -76.34
CA SER A 6 19.09 13.73 -75.87
C SER A 6 17.95 12.99 -75.17
N VAL A 7 17.55 11.82 -75.69
CA VAL A 7 16.48 11.01 -75.07
C VAL A 7 16.95 10.40 -73.75
N ILE A 8 18.18 9.89 -73.69
CA ILE A 8 18.77 9.35 -72.46
C ILE A 8 18.90 10.44 -71.38
N VAL A 9 19.33 11.64 -71.75
CA VAL A 9 19.44 12.78 -70.82
C VAL A 9 18.06 13.20 -70.30
N ARG A 10 17.03 13.29 -71.15
CA ARG A 10 15.65 13.60 -70.71
C ARG A 10 15.06 12.51 -69.80
N ALA A 11 15.34 11.24 -70.10
CA ALA A 11 14.92 10.12 -69.24
C ALA A 11 15.63 10.15 -67.88
N LEU A 12 16.93 10.47 -67.85
CA LEU A 12 17.70 10.67 -66.61
C LEU A 12 17.14 11.85 -65.80
N ILE A 13 16.90 13.00 -66.43
CA ILE A 13 16.31 14.17 -65.75
C ILE A 13 14.92 13.85 -65.20
N GLY A 14 14.07 13.18 -65.99
CA GLY A 14 12.75 12.74 -65.55
C GLY A 14 12.81 11.77 -64.36
N ALA A 15 13.71 10.79 -64.41
CA ALA A 15 13.94 9.86 -63.31
C ALA A 15 14.48 10.55 -62.05
N THR A 16 15.40 11.51 -62.20
CA THR A 16 15.90 12.32 -61.09
C THR A 16 14.79 13.16 -60.47
N LEU A 17 13.96 13.84 -61.26
CA LEU A 17 12.84 14.65 -60.75
C LEU A 17 11.81 13.79 -59.99
N ILE A 18 11.46 12.61 -60.52
CA ILE A 18 10.57 11.66 -59.85
C ILE A 18 11.21 11.18 -58.53
N GLY A 19 12.50 10.84 -58.54
CA GLY A 19 13.24 10.45 -57.36
C GLY A 19 13.28 11.55 -56.29
N THR A 20 13.53 12.79 -56.68
CA THR A 20 13.53 13.95 -55.78
C THR A 20 12.14 14.22 -55.21
N ALA A 21 11.09 14.16 -56.04
CA ALA A 21 9.71 14.30 -55.58
C ALA A 21 9.32 13.19 -54.59
N GLY A 22 9.73 11.94 -54.85
CA GLY A 22 9.54 10.82 -53.94
C GLY A 22 10.28 11.00 -52.61
N MET A 23 11.51 11.52 -52.64
CA MET A 23 12.29 11.85 -51.45
C MET A 23 11.66 12.99 -50.64
N ALA A 24 11.18 14.04 -51.30
CA ALA A 24 10.48 15.14 -50.65
C ALA A 24 9.15 14.68 -50.01
N TYR A 25 8.39 13.83 -50.71
CA TYR A 25 7.18 13.21 -50.16
C TYR A 25 7.49 12.34 -48.94
N LEU A 26 8.53 11.50 -49.02
CA LEU A 26 8.99 10.72 -47.88
C LEU A 26 9.39 11.64 -46.71
N GLY A 27 10.16 12.69 -46.97
CA GLY A 27 10.54 13.67 -45.95
C GLY A 27 9.35 14.34 -45.29
N TYR A 28 8.33 14.70 -46.07
CA TYR A 28 7.07 15.25 -45.55
C TYR A 28 6.32 14.25 -44.66
N ASP A 29 6.16 12.99 -45.11
CA ASP A 29 5.52 11.92 -44.34
C ASP A 29 6.27 11.65 -43.02
N LEU A 30 7.60 11.52 -43.09
CA LEU A 30 8.45 11.34 -41.91
C LEU A 30 8.34 12.54 -40.96
N ASN A 31 8.34 13.76 -41.48
CA ASN A 31 8.19 14.96 -40.66
C ASN A 31 6.83 15.02 -39.97
N GLN A 32 5.74 14.60 -40.62
CA GLN A 32 4.43 14.54 -39.99
C GLN A 32 4.40 13.50 -38.86
N GLN A 33 5.00 12.33 -39.06
CA GLN A 33 5.13 11.31 -38.02
C GLN A 33 5.94 11.82 -36.82
N ILE A 34 7.08 12.48 -37.09
CA ILE A 34 7.91 13.10 -36.06
C ILE A 34 7.11 14.16 -35.29
N SER A 35 6.42 15.04 -36.01
CA SER A 35 5.59 16.11 -35.43
C SER A 35 4.52 15.55 -34.50
N ALA A 36 3.77 14.54 -34.94
CA ALA A 36 2.71 13.94 -34.14
C ALA A 36 3.25 13.31 -32.85
N LYS A 37 4.42 12.65 -32.91
CA LYS A 37 4.97 11.96 -31.74
C LYS A 37 5.60 12.91 -30.73
N PHE A 38 6.26 13.98 -31.19
CA PHE A 38 6.78 15.06 -30.35
C PHE A 38 5.70 16.01 -29.81
N ALA A 39 4.55 16.15 -30.47
CA ALA A 39 3.47 17.02 -29.98
C ALA A 39 2.55 16.36 -28.95
N GLY A 40 2.48 15.02 -28.88
CA GLY A 40 1.53 14.33 -28.01
C GLY A 40 2.14 13.18 -27.22
N GLN A 41 2.58 12.13 -27.92
CA GLN A 41 2.87 10.85 -27.28
C GLN A 41 4.11 10.88 -26.37
N LEU A 42 5.09 11.75 -26.61
CA LEU A 42 6.25 11.95 -25.72
C LEU A 42 5.84 12.50 -24.34
N TRP A 43 4.77 13.28 -24.29
CA TRP A 43 4.33 14.06 -23.13
C TRP A 43 3.11 13.47 -22.41
N GLN A 44 2.64 12.28 -22.82
CA GLN A 44 1.69 11.54 -22.01
C GLN A 44 2.41 10.99 -20.78
N LEU A 45 2.11 11.61 -19.64
CA LEU A 45 2.71 11.31 -18.35
C LEU A 45 1.81 10.33 -17.58
N PRO A 46 2.34 9.16 -17.14
CA PRO A 46 1.55 8.25 -16.34
C PRO A 46 1.24 8.87 -14.98
N SER A 47 0.12 8.46 -14.39
CA SER A 47 -0.20 8.90 -13.03
C SER A 47 0.68 8.15 -12.03
N VAL A 48 1.40 8.88 -11.20
CA VAL A 48 2.30 8.33 -10.19
C VAL A 48 1.57 8.18 -8.86
N VAL A 49 1.64 6.99 -8.28
CA VAL A 49 0.99 6.65 -7.00
C VAL A 49 2.01 6.67 -5.89
N TYR A 50 1.72 7.41 -4.83
CA TYR A 50 2.51 7.55 -3.62
C TYR A 50 1.78 6.95 -2.41
N ALA A 51 2.57 6.45 -1.46
CA ALA A 51 2.12 5.98 -0.15
C ALA A 51 1.61 7.13 0.74
N ARG A 52 1.30 6.82 2.01
CA ARG A 52 0.99 7.86 3.01
C ARG A 52 2.14 8.86 3.16
N GLU A 53 1.78 10.12 3.36
CA GLU A 53 2.72 11.16 3.78
C GLU A 53 2.92 11.06 5.30
N MET A 54 4.16 10.89 5.75
CA MET A 54 4.47 10.95 7.19
C MET A 54 4.69 12.40 7.60
N ALA A 55 3.98 12.82 8.63
CA ALA A 55 4.14 14.12 9.26
C ALA A 55 4.83 13.96 10.63
N LEU A 56 5.87 14.77 10.88
CA LEU A 56 6.55 14.83 12.16
C LEU A 56 6.19 16.13 12.87
N GLN A 57 5.92 16.05 14.17
CA GLN A 57 5.71 17.21 15.05
C GLN A 57 6.27 16.90 16.45
N PRO A 58 6.76 17.90 17.21
CA PRO A 58 7.08 17.72 18.62
C PRO A 58 5.88 17.17 19.40
N GLY A 59 6.13 16.19 20.27
CA GLY A 59 5.10 15.49 21.04
C GLY A 59 4.40 14.33 20.30
N ALA A 60 4.64 14.13 19.00
CA ALA A 60 4.07 13.00 18.28
C ALA A 60 4.57 11.66 18.85
N PRO A 61 3.71 10.62 18.95
CA PRO A 61 4.07 9.29 19.44
C PRO A 61 4.86 8.48 18.39
N ILE A 62 5.91 9.08 17.84
CA ILE A 62 6.80 8.49 16.84
C ILE A 62 8.13 8.22 17.53
N THR A 63 8.52 6.94 17.59
CA THR A 63 9.80 6.53 18.19
C THR A 63 10.96 6.72 17.23
N TYR A 64 12.19 6.78 17.78
CA TYR A 64 13.44 6.74 17.00
C TYR A 64 13.45 5.59 15.97
N ASN A 65 13.05 4.39 16.40
CA ASN A 65 13.03 3.22 15.53
C ASN A 65 12.00 3.34 14.40
N THR A 66 10.86 3.99 14.67
CA THR A 66 9.83 4.25 13.66
C THR A 66 10.38 5.14 12.55
N LEU A 67 10.99 6.29 12.88
CA LEU A 67 11.56 7.19 11.87
C LEU A 67 12.71 6.52 11.10
N VAL A 68 13.64 5.85 11.79
CA VAL A 68 14.75 5.15 11.13
C VAL A 68 14.24 4.08 10.16
N ASN A 69 13.17 3.36 10.53
CA ASN A 69 12.57 2.37 9.64
C ASN A 69 11.84 3.02 8.45
N GLU A 70 11.14 4.15 8.66
CA GLU A 70 10.52 4.93 7.59
C GLU A 70 11.58 5.36 6.56
N LEU A 71 12.66 5.99 7.01
CA LEU A 71 13.76 6.44 6.15
C LEU A 71 14.37 5.28 5.35
N LYS A 72 14.58 4.11 5.99
CA LYS A 72 15.04 2.90 5.29
C LYS A 72 14.06 2.44 4.20
N VAL A 73 12.75 2.48 4.46
CA VAL A 73 11.73 2.10 3.48
C VAL A 73 11.66 3.09 2.33
N LEU A 74 11.93 4.36 2.59
CA LEU A 74 12.05 5.45 1.62
C LEU A 74 13.39 5.48 0.87
N GLY A 75 14.26 4.48 1.07
CA GLY A 75 15.53 4.35 0.35
C GLY A 75 16.63 5.31 0.82
N TYR A 76 16.48 5.97 1.97
CA TYR A 76 17.50 6.86 2.50
C TYR A 76 18.78 6.08 2.85
N GLN A 77 19.94 6.70 2.60
CA GLN A 77 21.25 6.11 2.81
C GLN A 77 21.80 6.48 4.18
N LYS A 78 22.24 5.48 4.95
CA LYS A 78 22.91 5.72 6.22
C LYS A 78 24.35 6.14 5.97
N VAL A 79 24.72 7.34 6.40
CA VAL A 79 26.07 7.90 6.30
C VAL A 79 26.56 8.41 7.66
N ALA A 80 27.84 8.78 7.74
CA ALA A 80 28.40 9.35 8.97
C ALA A 80 27.94 10.80 9.19
N LYS A 81 27.88 11.60 8.12
CA LYS A 81 27.45 12.99 8.13
C LYS A 81 26.55 13.24 6.91
N PRO A 82 25.24 13.44 7.09
CA PRO A 82 24.32 13.70 5.99
C PRO A 82 24.55 15.09 5.45
N ASP A 83 24.93 15.19 4.18
CA ASP A 83 25.12 16.47 3.49
C ASP A 83 24.36 16.50 2.14
N GLN A 84 23.84 15.36 1.67
CA GLN A 84 23.10 15.23 0.42
C GLN A 84 21.67 14.72 0.62
N SER A 85 20.78 15.09 -0.30
CA SER A 85 19.38 14.63 -0.35
C SER A 85 19.29 13.11 -0.24
N GLY A 86 18.41 12.62 0.64
CA GLY A 86 18.22 11.19 0.82
C GLY A 86 19.26 10.52 1.72
N GLU A 87 20.07 11.28 2.45
CA GLU A 87 21.01 10.74 3.45
C GLU A 87 20.49 10.92 4.88
N TYR A 88 20.89 10.00 5.78
CA TYR A 88 20.63 10.11 7.21
C TYR A 88 21.77 9.54 8.07
N ALA A 89 21.89 10.05 9.28
CA ALA A 89 22.72 9.55 10.37
C ALA A 89 21.84 9.42 11.62
N ALA A 90 22.11 8.42 12.44
CA ALA A 90 21.26 8.11 13.58
C ALA A 90 22.09 7.57 14.76
N ASN A 91 21.86 8.11 15.96
CA ASN A 91 22.62 7.81 17.18
C ASN A 91 21.72 7.54 18.41
N GLY A 92 20.73 6.65 18.26
CA GLY A 92 19.92 6.09 19.36
C GLY A 92 18.85 7.00 19.95
N TRP A 93 19.09 8.30 20.03
CA TRP A 93 18.16 9.32 20.55
C TRP A 93 17.97 10.51 19.61
N LYS A 94 18.73 10.57 18.52
CA LYS A 94 18.67 11.62 17.51
C LYS A 94 18.89 11.05 16.10
N VAL A 95 18.20 11.65 15.13
CA VAL A 95 18.29 11.31 13.70
C VAL A 95 18.50 12.60 12.92
N ASP A 96 19.64 12.71 12.26
CA ASP A 96 19.97 13.81 11.35
C ASP A 96 19.77 13.32 9.92
N PHE A 97 19.11 14.08 9.06
CA PHE A 97 18.89 13.70 7.67
C PHE A 97 18.62 14.88 6.77
N VAL A 98 18.87 14.72 5.47
CA VAL A 98 18.49 15.70 4.45
C VAL A 98 17.25 15.19 3.73
N ARG A 99 16.09 15.74 4.11
CA ARG A 99 14.81 15.41 3.47
C ARG A 99 14.85 15.87 2.01
N ARG A 100 14.44 15.02 1.08
CA ARG A 100 14.52 15.30 -0.35
C ARG A 100 13.50 16.34 -0.83
N PRO A 101 13.81 17.12 -1.88
CA PRO A 101 12.81 17.97 -2.51
C PRO A 101 11.62 17.12 -2.96
N PHE A 102 10.41 17.59 -2.69
CA PHE A 102 9.20 16.88 -3.07
C PHE A 102 8.06 17.85 -3.30
N ASN A 103 7.21 17.52 -4.28
CA ASN A 103 6.00 18.27 -4.54
C ASN A 103 4.85 17.61 -3.77
N PHE A 104 4.60 18.08 -2.55
CA PHE A 104 3.48 17.65 -1.71
C PHE A 104 2.15 18.12 -2.29
N LYS A 105 1.04 17.65 -1.70
CA LYS A 105 -0.30 18.10 -2.08
C LYS A 105 -0.53 19.59 -1.75
N GLU A 106 0.10 20.12 -0.71
CA GLU A 106 0.04 21.54 -0.32
C GLU A 106 0.94 22.43 -1.20
N GLY A 107 1.96 21.85 -1.84
CA GLY A 107 2.88 22.58 -2.71
C GLY A 107 4.29 21.99 -2.76
N PRO A 108 5.17 22.57 -3.60
CA PRO A 108 6.56 22.18 -3.70
C PRO A 108 7.35 22.59 -2.46
N GLU A 109 8.12 21.66 -1.91
CA GLU A 109 9.08 21.93 -0.85
C GLU A 109 10.49 21.49 -1.26
N GLY A 110 11.48 22.37 -1.07
CA GLY A 110 12.88 22.07 -1.32
C GLY A 110 13.48 21.06 -0.34
N ALA A 111 14.76 20.74 -0.52
CA ALA A 111 15.49 19.91 0.43
C ALA A 111 15.55 20.60 1.81
N ARG A 112 15.54 19.79 2.88
CA ARG A 112 15.62 20.29 4.26
C ARG A 112 16.64 19.49 5.05
N HIS A 113 17.69 20.12 5.54
CA HIS A 113 18.61 19.49 6.47
C HIS A 113 18.04 19.60 7.89
N VAL A 114 17.68 18.46 8.48
CA VAL A 114 16.92 18.43 9.72
C VAL A 114 17.50 17.47 10.73
N SER A 115 17.23 17.78 11.99
CA SER A 115 17.56 16.96 13.14
C SER A 115 16.33 16.70 13.98
N VAL A 116 16.01 15.43 14.21
CA VAL A 116 14.89 15.00 15.04
C VAL A 116 15.43 14.35 16.30
N SER A 117 15.05 14.88 17.45
CA SER A 117 15.39 14.34 18.77
C SER A 117 14.21 13.61 19.36
N PHE A 118 14.50 12.57 20.14
CA PHE A 118 13.52 11.66 20.70
C PHE A 118 13.69 11.51 22.20
N ASN A 119 12.59 11.22 22.88
CA ASN A 119 12.62 10.46 24.12
C ASN A 119 12.25 8.99 23.81
N ASN A 120 11.95 8.17 24.81
CA ASN A 120 11.67 6.75 24.58
C ASN A 120 10.45 6.51 23.66
N ASP A 121 9.44 7.37 23.73
CA ASP A 121 8.11 7.10 23.16
C ASP A 121 7.63 8.16 22.15
N SER A 122 8.33 9.29 22.03
CA SER A 122 7.87 10.44 21.24
C SER A 122 9.00 11.33 20.73
N ILE A 123 8.66 12.17 19.75
CA ILE A 123 9.54 13.24 19.26
C ILE A 123 9.58 14.35 20.30
N THR A 124 10.77 14.79 20.70
CA THR A 124 10.92 15.93 21.61
C THR A 124 11.15 17.23 20.86
N ARG A 125 11.90 17.19 19.77
CA ARG A 125 12.33 18.39 19.04
C ARG A 125 12.62 18.11 17.59
N ILE A 126 12.34 19.08 16.72
CA ILE A 126 12.74 19.07 15.31
C ILE A 126 13.48 20.37 15.01
N MET A 127 14.71 20.29 14.51
CA MET A 127 15.55 21.45 14.17
C MET A 127 15.86 21.45 12.69
N ASP A 128 15.71 22.60 12.04
CA ASP A 128 16.32 22.89 10.74
C ASP A 128 17.78 23.28 10.97
N LEU A 129 18.70 22.49 10.44
CA LEU A 129 20.14 22.60 10.70
C LEU A 129 20.80 23.73 9.89
N ASP A 130 20.19 24.18 8.80
CA ASP A 130 20.72 25.26 7.96
C ASP A 130 20.39 26.63 8.56
N SER A 131 19.17 26.79 9.08
CA SER A 131 18.69 28.02 9.71
C SER A 131 18.84 28.05 11.23
N ASN A 132 19.16 26.92 11.86
CA ASN A 132 19.20 26.71 13.31
C ASN A 132 17.88 27.10 14.01
N LYS A 133 16.75 26.86 13.35
CA LYS A 133 15.41 27.13 13.87
C LYS A 133 14.68 25.85 14.22
N GLU A 134 13.85 25.93 15.25
CA GLU A 134 12.95 24.84 15.62
C GLU A 134 11.75 24.79 14.67
N LEU A 135 11.40 23.59 14.22
CA LEU A 135 10.26 23.33 13.37
C LEU A 135 9.12 22.76 14.22
N GLY A 136 7.94 23.39 14.15
CA GLY A 136 6.73 22.82 14.74
C GLY A 136 6.19 21.62 13.97
N PHE A 137 6.58 21.48 12.71
CA PHE A 137 6.06 20.46 11.80
C PHE A 137 7.06 20.19 10.66
N LEU A 138 7.12 18.95 10.19
CA LEU A 138 7.92 18.54 9.03
C LEU A 138 7.23 17.40 8.26
N HIS A 139 7.01 17.59 6.96
CA HIS A 139 6.63 16.50 6.06
C HIS A 139 7.85 15.65 5.66
N ILE A 140 7.65 14.34 5.64
CA ILE A 140 8.53 13.37 5.00
C ILE A 140 7.90 12.98 3.68
N ASP A 141 8.71 12.97 2.63
CA ASP A 141 8.26 12.62 1.29
C ASP A 141 7.78 11.15 1.23
N PRO A 142 6.69 10.87 0.51
CA PRO A 142 6.08 9.55 0.50
C PRO A 142 6.80 8.59 -0.46
N LYS A 143 6.70 7.28 -0.17
CA LYS A 143 7.23 6.24 -1.05
C LYS A 143 6.43 6.20 -2.35
N MET A 144 7.12 6.23 -3.49
CA MET A 144 6.48 5.88 -4.78
C MET A 144 6.11 4.40 -4.79
N LEU A 145 4.82 4.10 -4.93
CA LEU A 145 4.30 2.73 -4.98
C LEU A 145 4.31 2.18 -6.41
N GLY A 146 4.16 3.04 -7.40
CA GLY A 146 4.12 2.67 -8.80
C GLY A 146 3.38 3.69 -9.63
N MET A 147 2.86 3.25 -10.78
CA MET A 147 2.13 4.09 -11.71
C MET A 147 0.82 3.41 -12.12
N LEU A 148 -0.24 4.20 -12.25
CA LEU A 148 -1.45 3.80 -12.95
C LEU A 148 -1.28 4.09 -14.45
N GLU A 149 -1.87 3.22 -15.25
CA GLU A 149 -1.61 3.04 -16.68
C GLU A 149 -1.49 4.34 -17.50
N ALA A 150 -0.61 4.29 -18.49
CA ALA A 150 -0.96 4.74 -19.83
C ALA A 150 -1.21 3.47 -20.66
N HIS A 151 -2.10 3.50 -21.65
CA HIS A 151 -2.47 2.37 -22.52
C HIS A 151 -1.31 1.80 -23.39
N SER A 152 -0.05 1.98 -22.98
CA SER A 152 1.15 1.52 -23.63
C SER A 152 1.86 0.45 -22.82
N ASP A 153 2.48 -0.49 -23.52
CA ASP A 153 3.45 -1.42 -22.94
C ASP A 153 4.72 -0.70 -22.43
N GLU A 154 4.84 0.62 -22.61
CA GLU A 154 5.95 1.45 -22.14
C GLU A 154 5.58 2.20 -20.85
N GLN A 155 6.47 2.21 -19.87
CA GLN A 155 6.39 3.03 -18.65
C GLN A 155 7.59 3.95 -18.55
N ARG A 156 7.36 5.20 -18.10
CA ARG A 156 8.41 6.21 -17.88
C ARG A 156 8.00 7.18 -16.79
N ILE A 157 8.99 7.81 -16.16
CA ILE A 157 8.81 9.03 -15.37
C ILE A 157 9.50 10.12 -16.17
N TYR A 158 8.75 11.15 -16.55
CA TYR A 158 9.36 12.29 -17.22
C TYR A 158 10.16 13.11 -16.21
N LEU A 159 11.39 13.42 -16.57
CA LEU A 159 12.23 14.36 -15.86
C LEU A 159 12.88 15.26 -16.92
N PRO A 160 12.68 16.59 -16.87
CA PRO A 160 13.37 17.51 -17.75
C PRO A 160 14.89 17.38 -17.63
N GLU A 161 15.60 17.62 -18.74
CA GLU A 161 17.06 17.63 -18.81
C GLU A 161 17.71 18.53 -17.74
N ASP A 162 17.16 19.72 -17.46
CA ASP A 162 17.70 20.66 -16.46
C ASP A 162 17.63 20.13 -15.01
N LYS A 163 16.78 19.12 -14.76
CA LYS A 163 16.66 18.43 -13.47
C LYS A 163 17.47 17.14 -13.40
N MET A 164 18.09 16.70 -14.49
CA MET A 164 18.92 15.51 -14.51
C MET A 164 20.33 15.79 -13.93
N PRO A 165 21.01 14.76 -13.39
CA PRO A 165 22.40 14.92 -12.96
C PRO A 165 23.29 15.34 -14.13
N LYS A 166 24.08 16.41 -13.97
CA LYS A 166 25.02 16.86 -15.02
C LYS A 166 25.99 15.75 -15.44
N LEU A 167 26.46 14.96 -14.47
CA LEU A 167 27.33 13.79 -14.73
C LEU A 167 26.65 12.72 -15.59
N LEU A 168 25.32 12.57 -15.51
CA LEU A 168 24.59 11.65 -16.38
C LEU A 168 24.63 12.14 -17.83
N VAL A 169 24.32 13.43 -18.03
CA VAL A 169 24.30 14.07 -19.35
C VAL A 169 25.67 13.99 -20.00
N ALA A 170 26.72 14.43 -19.30
CA ALA A 170 28.09 14.39 -19.81
C ALA A 170 28.55 12.96 -20.12
N GLY A 171 28.42 12.04 -19.16
CA GLY A 171 28.83 10.65 -19.35
C GLY A 171 28.07 9.93 -20.47
N LEU A 172 26.80 10.28 -20.71
CA LEU A 172 26.02 9.77 -21.83
C LEU A 172 26.56 10.26 -23.18
N ILE A 173 26.87 11.56 -23.28
CA ILE A 173 27.45 12.17 -24.49
C ILE A 173 28.83 11.56 -24.77
N ASP A 174 29.70 11.45 -23.77
CA ASP A 174 31.05 10.88 -23.92
C ASP A 174 31.01 9.42 -24.39
N THR A 175 30.02 8.67 -23.89
CA THR A 175 29.89 7.24 -24.20
C THR A 175 29.25 6.98 -25.56
N GLU A 176 28.18 7.70 -25.90
CA GLU A 176 27.33 7.40 -27.05
C GLU A 176 27.57 8.33 -28.24
N ASP A 177 27.90 9.62 -28.03
CA ASP A 177 28.05 10.60 -29.11
C ASP A 177 28.89 11.85 -28.74
N ARG A 178 30.21 11.69 -28.62
CA ARG A 178 31.14 12.73 -28.13
C ARG A 178 31.08 14.09 -28.86
N HIS A 179 30.62 14.13 -30.11
CA HIS A 179 30.52 15.37 -30.90
C HIS A 179 29.05 15.75 -31.16
N PHE A 180 28.14 15.35 -30.25
CA PHE A 180 26.69 15.52 -30.40
C PHE A 180 26.26 16.95 -30.74
N TYR A 181 26.91 17.95 -30.15
CA TYR A 181 26.61 19.37 -30.38
C TYR A 181 27.17 19.92 -31.70
N GLU A 182 28.05 19.19 -32.38
CA GLU A 182 28.76 19.68 -33.58
C GLU A 182 28.12 19.25 -34.91
N HIS A 183 27.21 18.27 -34.90
CA HIS A 183 26.61 17.71 -36.12
C HIS A 183 25.09 17.85 -36.17
N ASP A 184 24.51 17.88 -37.37
CA ASP A 184 23.06 17.98 -37.58
C ASP A 184 22.42 16.58 -37.75
N GLY A 185 22.38 15.80 -36.67
CA GLY A 185 21.74 14.48 -36.61
C GLY A 185 22.59 13.31 -37.09
N ILE A 186 23.60 13.53 -37.93
CA ILE A 186 24.50 12.49 -38.42
C ILE A 186 25.96 12.92 -38.30
N SER A 187 26.78 12.07 -37.70
CA SER A 187 28.23 12.29 -37.62
C SER A 187 28.97 11.61 -38.78
N LEU A 188 29.37 12.39 -39.79
CA LEU A 188 30.18 11.88 -40.92
C LEU A 188 31.55 11.35 -40.44
N VAL A 189 32.17 12.06 -39.49
CA VAL A 189 33.43 11.63 -38.84
C VAL A 189 33.22 10.33 -38.07
N GLY A 190 32.10 10.20 -37.35
CA GLY A 190 31.74 8.98 -36.61
C GLY A 190 31.55 7.77 -37.52
N ILE A 191 30.88 7.95 -38.66
CA ILE A 191 30.69 6.90 -39.68
C ILE A 191 32.04 6.48 -40.27
N ALA A 192 32.88 7.44 -40.69
CA ALA A 192 34.20 7.14 -41.27
C ALA A 192 35.11 6.41 -40.27
N ARG A 193 35.13 6.85 -39.00
CA ARG A 193 35.90 6.22 -37.92
C ARG A 193 35.44 4.78 -37.68
N ALA A 194 34.14 4.56 -37.57
CA ALA A 194 33.57 3.23 -37.37
C ALA A 194 33.86 2.30 -38.56
N PHE A 195 33.78 2.82 -39.80
CA PHE A 195 34.12 2.07 -41.00
C PHE A 195 35.58 1.57 -40.98
N ILE A 196 36.54 2.46 -40.70
CA ILE A 196 37.96 2.11 -40.62
C ILE A 196 38.22 1.08 -39.51
N ALA A 197 37.63 1.29 -38.32
CA ALA A 197 37.79 0.39 -37.19
C ALA A 197 37.23 -1.02 -37.47
N ASN A 198 36.05 -1.09 -38.11
CA ASN A 198 35.40 -2.36 -38.44
C ASN A 198 36.17 -3.13 -39.54
N ILE A 199 36.78 -2.43 -40.52
CA ILE A 199 37.67 -3.06 -41.50
C ILE A 199 38.92 -3.64 -40.83
N LYS A 200 39.56 -2.88 -39.93
CA LYS A 200 40.75 -3.34 -39.20
C LYS A 200 40.47 -4.58 -38.33
N ALA A 201 39.28 -4.67 -37.75
CA ALA A 201 38.92 -5.77 -36.86
C ALA A 201 38.31 -6.99 -37.59
N GLY A 202 37.92 -6.87 -38.86
CA GLY A 202 37.26 -7.94 -39.61
C GLY A 202 35.83 -8.28 -39.15
N HIS A 203 35.30 -7.56 -38.17
CA HIS A 203 33.93 -7.68 -37.66
C HIS A 203 33.48 -6.31 -37.10
N THR A 204 32.19 -6.15 -36.81
CA THR A 204 31.68 -4.89 -36.26
C THR A 204 32.11 -4.71 -34.81
N VAL A 205 33.02 -3.78 -34.56
CA VAL A 205 33.57 -3.45 -33.22
C VAL A 205 33.03 -2.12 -32.71
N GLN A 206 32.85 -1.13 -33.60
CA GLN A 206 32.41 0.22 -33.24
C GLN A 206 31.18 0.65 -34.06
N GLY A 207 30.21 1.26 -33.38
CA GLY A 207 29.03 1.85 -34.00
C GLY A 207 29.28 3.32 -34.34
N GLY A 208 28.86 3.76 -35.53
CA GLY A 208 28.92 5.16 -35.96
C GLY A 208 27.57 5.88 -35.86
N SER A 209 26.65 5.43 -34.99
CA SER A 209 25.31 6.03 -34.86
C SER A 209 25.30 7.11 -33.79
N THR A 210 24.65 8.24 -34.10
CA THR A 210 24.50 9.40 -33.20
C THR A 210 23.34 9.23 -32.22
N LEU A 211 23.27 10.04 -31.17
CA LEU A 211 22.13 10.06 -30.24
C LEU A 211 20.80 10.32 -30.98
N THR A 212 20.78 11.27 -31.92
CA THR A 212 19.61 11.59 -32.74
C THR A 212 19.17 10.40 -33.61
N GLN A 213 20.12 9.62 -34.16
CA GLN A 213 19.80 8.38 -34.88
C GLN A 213 19.24 7.30 -33.95
N GLN A 214 19.80 7.16 -32.76
CA GLN A 214 19.30 6.21 -31.77
C GLN A 214 17.87 6.58 -31.31
N LEU A 215 17.59 7.87 -31.11
CA LEU A 215 16.25 8.40 -30.83
C LEU A 215 15.27 8.03 -31.95
N ALA A 216 15.63 8.34 -33.20
CA ALA A 216 14.79 8.04 -34.36
C ALA A 216 14.48 6.54 -34.47
N LYS A 217 15.49 5.69 -34.26
CA LYS A 217 15.36 4.23 -34.24
C LYS A 217 14.38 3.76 -33.16
N ASN A 218 14.56 4.21 -31.92
CA ASN A 218 13.78 3.74 -30.78
C ASN A 218 12.34 4.25 -30.81
N MET A 219 12.10 5.44 -31.37
CA MET A 219 10.77 6.05 -31.41
C MET A 219 9.91 5.64 -32.59
N PHE A 220 10.48 5.48 -33.79
CA PHE A 220 9.68 5.43 -35.03
C PHE A 220 9.87 4.15 -35.84
N LEU A 221 10.93 3.38 -35.61
CA LEU A 221 11.33 2.30 -36.49
C LEU A 221 11.23 0.93 -35.80
N SER A 222 11.00 -0.11 -36.59
CA SER A 222 10.98 -1.49 -36.10
C SER A 222 12.40 -2.02 -35.86
N SER A 223 12.52 -3.14 -35.15
CA SER A 223 13.80 -3.80 -34.86
C SER A 223 14.46 -4.50 -36.07
N GLN A 224 13.84 -4.47 -37.26
CA GLN A 224 14.32 -5.16 -38.46
C GLN A 224 15.67 -4.63 -38.96
N ARG A 225 16.65 -5.49 -39.19
CA ARG A 225 17.99 -5.07 -39.65
C ARG A 225 18.06 -4.95 -41.18
N THR A 226 17.52 -3.87 -41.74
CA THR A 226 17.62 -3.57 -43.19
C THR A 226 18.37 -2.26 -43.47
N PHE A 227 19.04 -2.17 -44.62
CA PHE A 227 19.67 -0.92 -45.08
C PHE A 227 18.64 0.20 -45.26
N TRP A 228 17.44 -0.14 -45.74
CA TRP A 228 16.35 0.83 -45.88
C TRP A 228 15.89 1.41 -44.54
N ARG A 229 15.80 0.60 -43.49
CA ARG A 229 15.54 1.11 -42.13
C ARG A 229 16.64 2.06 -41.69
N LYS A 230 17.91 1.72 -41.91
CA LYS A 230 19.05 2.59 -41.52
C LYS A 230 19.07 3.91 -42.30
N PHE A 231 18.64 3.89 -43.57
CA PHE A 231 18.42 5.12 -44.34
C PHE A 231 17.30 5.99 -43.75
N LYS A 232 16.14 5.41 -43.43
CA LYS A 232 15.04 6.13 -42.77
C LYS A 232 15.48 6.72 -41.43
N GLU A 233 16.25 5.97 -40.64
CA GLU A 233 16.83 6.43 -39.36
C GLU A 233 17.71 7.67 -39.54
N ALA A 234 18.61 7.63 -40.52
CA ALA A 234 19.46 8.77 -40.86
C ALA A 234 18.64 9.98 -41.33
N TYR A 235 17.65 9.78 -42.20
CA TYR A 235 16.83 10.88 -42.71
C TYR A 235 15.95 11.50 -41.62
N MET A 236 15.32 10.67 -40.78
CA MET A 236 14.59 11.14 -39.59
C MET A 236 15.51 11.90 -38.64
N ALA A 237 16.75 11.46 -38.43
CA ALA A 237 17.69 12.15 -37.55
C ALA A 237 18.00 13.58 -38.02
N ILE A 238 18.19 13.78 -39.34
CA ILE A 238 18.36 15.11 -39.92
C ILE A 238 17.09 15.96 -39.70
N ILE A 239 15.91 15.41 -39.94
CA ILE A 239 14.64 16.12 -39.74
C ILE A 239 14.45 16.52 -38.27
N ILE A 240 14.80 15.64 -37.33
CA ILE A 240 14.71 15.91 -35.89
C ILE A 240 15.64 17.06 -35.50
N ASP A 241 16.93 16.98 -35.84
CA ASP A 241 17.93 18.00 -35.44
C ASP A 241 17.76 19.36 -36.16
N THR A 242 17.04 19.39 -37.28
CA THR A 242 16.69 20.65 -37.96
C THR A 242 15.44 21.32 -37.37
N ARG A 243 14.57 20.55 -36.71
CA ARG A 243 13.28 21.04 -36.19
C ARG A 243 13.30 21.30 -34.70
N TYR A 244 14.10 20.55 -33.95
CA TYR A 244 14.20 20.63 -32.49
C TYR A 244 15.61 20.98 -32.07
N GLY A 245 15.73 21.73 -30.98
CA GLY A 245 17.04 22.08 -30.41
C GLY A 245 17.73 20.85 -29.81
N LYS A 246 19.07 20.91 -29.72
CA LYS A 246 19.88 19.82 -29.12
C LYS A 246 19.43 19.41 -27.73
N GLN A 247 18.99 20.39 -26.93
CA GLN A 247 18.45 20.15 -25.60
C GLN A 247 17.16 19.33 -25.64
N GLU A 248 16.23 19.64 -26.56
CA GLU A 248 14.97 18.90 -26.72
C GLU A 248 15.23 17.47 -27.23
N VAL A 249 16.18 17.30 -28.14
CA VAL A 249 16.59 15.97 -28.64
C VAL A 249 17.15 15.12 -27.50
N LEU A 250 18.01 15.71 -26.67
CA LEU A 250 18.60 15.03 -25.53
C LEU A 250 17.54 14.71 -24.46
N ASP A 251 16.64 15.65 -24.14
CA ASP A 251 15.53 15.46 -23.22
C ASP A 251 14.62 14.28 -23.66
N ALA A 252 14.21 14.28 -24.94
CA ALA A 252 13.43 13.20 -25.52
C ALA A 252 14.18 11.86 -25.46
N TYR A 253 15.49 11.86 -25.75
CA TYR A 253 16.30 10.65 -25.68
C TYR A 253 16.39 10.06 -24.27
N MET A 254 16.73 10.88 -23.28
CA MET A 254 16.92 10.45 -21.90
C MET A 254 15.62 9.96 -21.25
N ASN A 255 14.47 10.41 -21.74
CA ASN A 255 13.15 9.96 -21.26
C ASN A 255 12.58 8.78 -22.06
N GLN A 256 13.06 8.51 -23.28
CA GLN A 256 12.53 7.45 -24.16
C GLN A 256 13.40 6.20 -24.25
N VAL A 257 14.68 6.27 -23.88
CA VAL A 257 15.60 5.14 -23.99
C VAL A 257 15.11 3.93 -23.18
N TYR A 258 14.99 2.78 -23.85
CA TYR A 258 14.64 1.53 -23.19
C TYR A 258 15.81 1.06 -22.31
N LEU A 259 15.56 0.79 -21.04
CA LEU A 259 16.60 0.41 -20.07
C LEU A 259 16.30 -0.91 -19.36
N ALA A 260 15.05 -1.37 -19.33
CA ALA A 260 14.73 -2.67 -18.76
C ALA A 260 13.36 -3.21 -19.17
N GLN A 261 13.14 -4.50 -18.93
CA GLN A 261 11.81 -5.12 -18.96
C GLN A 261 11.33 -5.38 -17.54
N PHE A 262 10.07 -5.07 -17.28
CA PHE A 262 9.35 -5.40 -16.06
C PHE A 262 8.00 -6.06 -16.38
N GLY A 263 7.90 -7.39 -16.24
CA GLY A 263 6.70 -8.13 -16.63
C GLY A 263 6.37 -7.90 -18.11
N GLY A 264 5.13 -7.51 -18.40
CA GLY A 264 4.68 -7.11 -19.75
C GLY A 264 5.13 -5.70 -20.17
N HIS A 265 5.73 -4.90 -19.29
CA HIS A 265 6.01 -3.50 -19.55
C HIS A 265 7.52 -3.19 -19.73
N GLY A 266 7.85 -2.40 -20.75
CA GLY A 266 9.16 -1.80 -20.93
C GLY A 266 9.37 -0.62 -19.97
N ILE A 267 10.54 -0.54 -19.37
CA ILE A 267 11.01 0.57 -18.54
C ILE A 267 11.83 1.50 -19.42
N HIS A 268 11.30 2.69 -19.66
CA HIS A 268 11.90 3.73 -20.47
C HIS A 268 12.33 4.92 -19.60
N GLY A 269 13.45 5.51 -20.00
CA GLY A 269 14.03 6.69 -19.39
C GLY A 269 14.82 6.44 -18.11
N PHE A 270 15.81 7.30 -17.87
CA PHE A 270 16.74 7.16 -16.75
C PHE A 270 16.06 7.34 -15.39
N ALA A 271 15.06 8.21 -15.28
CA ALA A 271 14.37 8.48 -14.02
C ALA A 271 13.67 7.25 -13.46
N LEU A 272 12.91 6.52 -14.30
CA LEU A 272 12.27 5.28 -13.88
C LEU A 272 13.27 4.14 -13.73
N ALA A 273 14.29 4.06 -14.59
CA ALA A 273 15.34 3.05 -14.46
C ALA A 273 16.12 3.17 -13.14
N SER A 274 16.37 4.40 -12.66
CA SER A 274 16.96 4.66 -11.35
C SER A 274 16.13 4.03 -10.23
N ARG A 275 14.82 4.25 -10.24
CA ARG A 275 13.88 3.64 -9.28
C ARG A 275 13.85 2.12 -9.43
N TYR A 276 13.91 1.60 -10.65
CA TYR A 276 13.84 0.17 -10.95
C TYR A 276 15.10 -0.63 -10.58
N TYR A 277 16.29 -0.04 -10.69
CA TYR A 277 17.54 -0.73 -10.34
C TYR A 277 18.03 -0.42 -8.93
N PHE A 278 17.73 0.77 -8.40
CA PHE A 278 18.34 1.26 -7.15
C PHE A 278 17.35 1.72 -6.07
N ASP A 279 16.03 1.72 -6.33
CA ASP A 279 14.97 2.27 -5.44
C ASP A 279 15.23 3.73 -5.02
N ARG A 280 15.85 4.53 -5.92
CA ARG A 280 16.29 5.91 -5.65
C ARG A 280 15.93 6.87 -6.78
N PRO A 281 15.70 8.16 -6.48
CA PRO A 281 15.60 9.19 -7.51
C PRO A 281 16.92 9.30 -8.28
N LEU A 282 16.84 9.67 -9.56
CA LEU A 282 18.00 9.78 -10.44
C LEU A 282 19.06 10.77 -9.92
N SER A 283 18.61 11.85 -9.28
CA SER A 283 19.46 12.87 -8.64
C SER A 283 20.28 12.38 -7.45
N GLU A 284 19.93 11.22 -6.87
CA GLU A 284 20.61 10.63 -5.71
C GLU A 284 21.56 9.48 -6.10
N LEU A 285 21.69 9.18 -7.39
CA LEU A 285 22.57 8.11 -7.85
C LEU A 285 24.03 8.54 -7.81
N ARG A 286 24.87 7.62 -7.33
CA ARG A 286 26.33 7.78 -7.40
C ARG A 286 26.84 7.63 -8.83
N VAL A 287 28.06 8.11 -9.09
CA VAL A 287 28.71 7.98 -10.39
C VAL A 287 28.74 6.53 -10.92
N ASP A 288 29.01 5.54 -10.06
CA ASP A 288 29.05 4.13 -10.46
C ASP A 288 27.69 3.61 -10.92
N GLN A 289 26.61 4.12 -10.34
CA GLN A 289 25.23 3.76 -10.66
C GLN A 289 24.77 4.46 -11.95
N LEU A 290 25.12 5.74 -12.12
CA LEU A 290 24.89 6.49 -13.37
C LEU A 290 25.62 5.82 -14.55
N ALA A 291 26.89 5.47 -14.37
CA ALA A 291 27.70 4.78 -15.36
C ALA A 291 27.12 3.40 -15.74
N LEU A 292 26.50 2.70 -14.78
CA LEU A 292 25.78 1.46 -15.07
C LEU A 292 24.57 1.71 -15.99
N LEU A 293 23.73 2.71 -15.66
CA LEU A 293 22.56 3.04 -16.48
C LEU A 293 22.97 3.45 -17.91
N ILE A 294 23.97 4.34 -18.04
CA ILE A 294 24.53 4.75 -19.34
C ILE A 294 25.05 3.53 -20.09
N GLY A 295 25.83 2.67 -19.42
CA GLY A 295 26.41 1.48 -20.03
C GLY A 295 25.36 0.51 -20.59
N MET A 296 24.19 0.42 -19.95
CA MET A 296 23.08 -0.43 -20.36
C MET A 296 22.38 0.04 -21.63
N VAL A 297 22.41 1.32 -21.97
CA VAL A 297 21.77 1.89 -23.18
C VAL A 297 22.14 1.13 -24.45
N LYS A 298 23.43 0.75 -24.58
CA LYS A 298 23.94 -0.03 -25.72
C LYS A 298 23.24 -1.37 -25.91
N GLY A 299 22.75 -1.99 -24.83
CA GLY A 299 22.12 -3.30 -24.87
C GLY A 299 21.53 -3.72 -23.53
N PRO A 300 20.32 -3.24 -23.17
CA PRO A 300 19.78 -3.41 -21.81
C PRO A 300 19.57 -4.88 -21.41
N THR A 301 19.15 -5.72 -22.35
CA THR A 301 18.99 -7.16 -22.12
C THR A 301 20.34 -7.87 -21.97
N TYR A 302 21.35 -7.46 -22.74
CA TYR A 302 22.68 -8.07 -22.76
C TYR A 302 23.50 -7.71 -21.52
N TYR A 303 23.39 -6.46 -21.07
CA TYR A 303 24.05 -5.91 -19.88
C TYR A 303 23.13 -5.92 -18.65
N ASN A 304 22.09 -6.75 -18.64
CA ASN A 304 21.15 -6.82 -17.52
C ASN A 304 21.88 -7.26 -16.24
N PRO A 305 21.92 -6.43 -15.17
CA PRO A 305 22.80 -6.68 -14.03
C PRO A 305 22.30 -7.82 -13.11
N TRP A 306 21.04 -8.23 -13.20
CA TRP A 306 20.55 -9.42 -12.50
C TRP A 306 20.85 -10.73 -13.24
N ARG A 307 20.89 -10.70 -14.58
CA ARG A 307 21.15 -11.90 -15.40
C ARG A 307 22.63 -12.08 -15.69
N HIS A 308 23.35 -10.98 -15.90
CA HIS A 308 24.74 -10.93 -16.37
C HIS A 308 25.55 -9.88 -15.59
N PRO A 309 25.75 -10.05 -14.27
CA PRO A 309 26.41 -9.07 -13.42
C PRO A 309 27.84 -8.74 -13.88
N GLU A 310 28.63 -9.73 -14.31
CA GLU A 310 30.01 -9.50 -14.76
C GLU A 310 30.06 -8.60 -16.01
N ARG A 311 29.25 -8.89 -17.04
CA ARG A 311 29.18 -8.04 -18.24
C ARG A 311 28.72 -6.63 -17.93
N ALA A 312 27.75 -6.51 -17.02
CA ALA A 312 27.24 -5.21 -16.58
C ALA A 312 28.33 -4.41 -15.84
N LYS A 313 29.12 -5.07 -14.99
CA LYS A 313 30.24 -4.47 -14.27
C LYS A 313 31.37 -4.03 -15.20
N GLU A 314 31.77 -4.88 -16.14
CA GLU A 314 32.77 -4.53 -17.17
C GLU A 314 32.30 -3.32 -17.99
N ARG A 315 31.04 -3.32 -18.44
CA ARG A 315 30.47 -2.22 -19.22
C ARG A 315 30.41 -0.92 -18.43
N ARG A 316 30.00 -0.97 -17.16
CA ARG A 316 30.01 0.18 -16.24
C ARG A 316 31.43 0.75 -16.07
N ASN A 317 32.43 -0.12 -15.92
CA ASN A 317 33.82 0.31 -15.76
C ASN A 317 34.38 0.96 -17.02
N ILE A 318 33.95 0.53 -18.21
CA ILE A 318 34.29 1.23 -19.47
C ILE A 318 33.71 2.64 -19.48
N VAL A 319 32.46 2.83 -19.04
CA VAL A 319 31.86 4.17 -18.97
C VAL A 319 32.60 5.05 -17.96
N LEU A 320 32.95 4.51 -16.79
CA LEU A 320 33.75 5.22 -15.78
C LEU A 320 35.13 5.63 -16.33
N ASP A 321 35.79 4.78 -17.11
CA ASP A 321 37.08 5.08 -17.75
C ASP A 321 36.96 6.21 -18.78
N LEU A 322 35.88 6.23 -19.57
CA LEU A 322 35.60 7.32 -20.51
C LEU A 322 35.37 8.64 -19.78
N MET A 323 34.52 8.64 -18.74
CA MET A 323 34.27 9.83 -17.92
C MET A 323 35.54 10.37 -17.24
N ASN A 324 36.45 9.49 -16.82
CA ASN A 324 37.74 9.90 -16.25
C ASN A 324 38.65 10.54 -17.31
N LYS A 325 38.74 9.95 -18.50
CA LYS A 325 39.56 10.46 -19.62
C LYS A 325 39.10 11.82 -20.14
N ASP A 326 37.79 12.05 -20.13
CA ASP A 326 37.18 13.32 -20.56
C ASP A 326 37.10 14.35 -19.42
N GLY A 327 37.53 14.00 -18.21
CA GLY A 327 37.70 14.93 -17.08
C GLY A 327 36.44 15.16 -16.24
N GLU A 328 35.36 14.43 -16.50
CA GLU A 328 34.10 14.51 -15.76
C GLU A 328 34.22 14.00 -14.32
N ILE A 329 35.15 13.07 -14.07
CA ILE A 329 35.49 12.59 -12.74
C ILE A 329 37.00 12.58 -12.51
N SER A 330 37.41 12.72 -11.24
CA SER A 330 38.83 12.62 -10.87
C SER A 330 39.30 11.17 -10.89
N ASP A 331 40.62 10.96 -11.07
CA ASP A 331 41.22 9.62 -10.98
C ASP A 331 40.95 8.97 -9.61
N THR A 332 40.94 9.75 -8.53
CA THR A 332 40.57 9.26 -7.19
C THR A 332 39.14 8.73 -7.12
N ALA A 333 38.19 9.44 -7.73
CA ALA A 333 36.79 9.00 -7.80
C ALA A 333 36.65 7.77 -8.70
N TYR A 334 37.36 7.72 -9.83
CA TYR A 334 37.40 6.58 -10.74
C TYR A 334 37.90 5.31 -10.03
N GLN A 335 39.07 5.37 -9.39
CA GLN A 335 39.66 4.23 -8.69
C GLN A 335 38.80 3.72 -7.52
N ALA A 336 38.04 4.60 -6.88
CA ALA A 336 37.05 4.22 -5.88
C ALA A 336 35.83 3.54 -6.53
N ALA A 337 35.28 4.12 -7.59
CA ALA A 337 34.05 3.68 -8.25
C ALA A 337 34.17 2.28 -8.88
N ILE A 338 35.30 1.96 -9.52
CA ILE A 338 35.50 0.64 -10.17
C ILE A 338 35.55 -0.54 -9.19
N LYS A 339 35.87 -0.27 -7.92
CA LYS A 339 35.93 -1.28 -6.84
C LYS A 339 34.56 -1.59 -6.24
N LEU A 340 33.57 -0.72 -6.46
CA LEU A 340 32.23 -0.90 -5.90
C LEU A 340 31.51 -2.08 -6.56
N PRO A 341 30.68 -2.82 -5.80
CA PRO A 341 29.72 -3.76 -6.39
C PRO A 341 28.71 -3.00 -7.27
N LEU A 342 27.82 -3.73 -7.97
CA LEU A 342 26.77 -3.09 -8.78
C LEU A 342 25.71 -2.37 -7.93
N ASP A 343 25.59 -2.74 -6.64
CA ASP A 343 24.72 -2.08 -5.66
C ASP A 343 23.27 -1.91 -6.14
N ILE A 344 22.72 -2.92 -6.82
CA ILE A 344 21.34 -2.96 -7.31
C ILE A 344 20.42 -3.58 -6.26
N GLN A 345 19.15 -3.16 -6.26
CA GLN A 345 18.13 -3.77 -5.41
C GLN A 345 17.92 -5.25 -5.75
N ALA A 346 17.47 -6.03 -4.77
CA ALA A 346 17.15 -7.43 -4.97
C ALA A 346 16.07 -7.57 -6.04
N LYS A 347 16.29 -8.50 -6.98
CA LYS A 347 15.35 -8.76 -8.07
C LYS A 347 13.97 -9.06 -7.50
N GLY A 348 12.96 -8.34 -7.98
CA GLY A 348 11.56 -8.57 -7.57
C GLY A 348 11.02 -7.60 -6.52
N GLN A 349 11.80 -6.64 -6.03
CA GLN A 349 11.26 -5.61 -5.12
C GLN A 349 10.30 -4.64 -5.82
N LEU A 350 10.62 -4.15 -7.02
CA LEU A 350 9.62 -3.45 -7.86
C LEU A 350 8.53 -4.40 -8.41
N ALA A 351 8.81 -5.73 -8.43
CA ALA A 351 7.83 -6.76 -8.77
C ALA A 351 6.74 -6.98 -7.73
N LYS A 352 6.91 -6.41 -6.53
CA LYS A 352 5.86 -6.28 -5.55
C LYS A 352 5.10 -4.97 -5.75
N ARG A 353 4.59 -4.75 -6.97
CA ARG A 353 3.40 -3.89 -7.11
C ARG A 353 2.40 -4.44 -6.09
N GLN A 354 1.67 -3.57 -5.41
CA GLN A 354 0.67 -3.95 -4.42
C GLN A 354 -0.65 -4.14 -5.17
N PRO A 355 -0.88 -5.25 -5.91
CA PRO A 355 -1.86 -5.26 -6.99
C PRO A 355 -3.26 -5.17 -6.39
N ALA A 356 -3.47 -5.85 -5.26
CA ALA A 356 -4.70 -5.75 -4.47
C ALA A 356 -5.01 -4.32 -4.03
N TYR A 357 -4.00 -3.57 -3.57
CA TYR A 357 -4.19 -2.17 -3.17
C TYR A 357 -4.42 -1.26 -4.40
N PHE A 358 -3.76 -1.54 -5.52
CA PHE A 358 -3.96 -0.82 -6.78
C PHE A 358 -5.37 -1.04 -7.35
N ASP A 359 -5.94 -2.23 -7.22
CA ASP A 359 -7.34 -2.49 -7.60
C ASP A 359 -8.30 -1.60 -6.78
N GLN A 360 -8.06 -1.45 -5.47
CA GLN A 360 -8.84 -0.55 -4.62
C GLN A 360 -8.68 0.91 -5.04
N ILE A 361 -7.45 1.36 -5.33
CA ILE A 361 -7.20 2.73 -5.80
C ILE A 361 -7.95 2.98 -7.12
N LYS A 362 -7.89 2.04 -8.08
CA LYS A 362 -8.59 2.15 -9.36
C LYS A 362 -10.09 2.29 -9.15
N ALA A 363 -10.69 1.43 -8.33
CA ALA A 363 -12.10 1.49 -7.98
C ALA A 363 -12.49 2.84 -7.34
N GLU A 364 -11.68 3.36 -6.41
CA GLU A 364 -11.95 4.65 -5.77
C GLU A 364 -11.72 5.86 -6.67
N LEU A 365 -10.74 5.81 -7.59
CA LEU A 365 -10.54 6.87 -8.58
C LEU A 365 -11.74 6.97 -9.51
N GLU A 366 -12.23 5.83 -10.02
CA GLU A 366 -13.44 5.78 -10.85
C GLU A 366 -14.66 6.33 -10.11
N GLN A 367 -14.84 5.95 -8.85
CA GLN A 367 -15.99 6.36 -8.04
C GLN A 367 -15.94 7.82 -7.56
N LYS A 368 -14.78 8.30 -7.12
CA LYS A 368 -14.64 9.56 -6.37
C LYS A 368 -14.06 10.69 -7.21
N ALA A 369 -13.04 10.40 -8.02
CA ALA A 369 -12.45 11.40 -8.92
C ALA A 369 -13.20 11.43 -10.27
N GLY A 370 -13.74 10.30 -10.72
CA GLY A 370 -14.58 10.20 -11.90
C GLY A 370 -13.96 10.89 -13.12
N ALA A 371 -14.71 11.81 -13.74
CA ALA A 371 -14.26 12.57 -14.90
C ALA A 371 -13.07 13.52 -14.62
N ALA A 372 -12.77 13.85 -13.35
CA ALA A 372 -11.60 14.65 -13.01
C ALA A 372 -10.29 13.86 -13.10
N PHE A 373 -10.36 12.52 -13.08
CA PHE A 373 -9.21 11.67 -13.35
C PHE A 373 -9.09 11.43 -14.86
N GLU A 374 -8.12 12.09 -15.48
CA GLU A 374 -7.77 11.88 -16.89
C GLU A 374 -6.42 11.19 -17.01
N ALA A 375 -6.41 9.99 -17.58
CA ALA A 375 -5.19 9.24 -17.84
C ALA A 375 -4.25 10.01 -18.78
N GLY A 376 -2.93 9.88 -18.56
CA GLY A 376 -1.92 10.51 -19.40
C GLY A 376 -1.60 11.98 -19.07
N LYS A 377 -2.18 12.56 -18.01
CA LYS A 377 -1.92 13.94 -17.53
C LYS A 377 -0.94 14.04 -16.35
N GLY A 378 -0.13 13.01 -16.11
CA GLY A 378 0.94 13.06 -15.09
C GLY A 378 0.47 13.31 -13.66
N LEU A 379 -0.72 12.82 -13.32
CA LEU A 379 -1.31 13.06 -12.01
C LEU A 379 -0.48 12.44 -10.89
N ARG A 380 -0.39 13.14 -9.76
CA ARG A 380 0.18 12.62 -8.51
C ARG A 380 -0.97 12.16 -7.63
N ILE A 381 -0.97 10.87 -7.29
CA ILE A 381 -2.00 10.24 -6.49
C ILE A 381 -1.41 9.89 -5.13
N PHE A 382 -1.93 10.51 -4.07
CA PHE A 382 -1.56 10.25 -2.69
C PHE A 382 -2.54 9.26 -2.08
N THR A 383 -2.01 8.24 -1.42
CA THR A 383 -2.80 7.14 -0.83
C THR A 383 -2.57 7.06 0.66
N SER A 384 -3.35 6.23 1.34
CA SER A 384 -3.18 5.96 2.76
C SER A 384 -2.31 4.73 3.07
N LEU A 385 -1.71 4.09 2.06
CA LEU A 385 -0.91 2.89 2.26
C LEU A 385 0.25 3.20 3.19
N ASP A 386 0.39 2.43 4.27
CA ASP A 386 1.55 2.43 5.14
C ASP A 386 2.55 1.39 4.63
N PRO A 387 3.70 1.82 4.06
CA PRO A 387 4.70 0.90 3.54
C PRO A 387 5.22 -0.09 4.59
N GLN A 388 5.24 0.32 5.86
CA GLN A 388 5.71 -0.54 6.95
C GLN A 388 4.68 -1.63 7.27
N SER A 389 3.40 -1.26 7.47
CA SER A 389 2.33 -2.22 7.72
C SER A 389 2.18 -3.21 6.57
N GLN A 390 2.24 -2.73 5.31
CA GLN A 390 2.19 -3.60 4.13
C GLN A 390 3.35 -4.61 4.15
N LYS A 391 4.59 -4.14 4.32
CA LYS A 391 5.79 -5.01 4.34
C LYS A 391 5.71 -6.07 5.44
N LEU A 392 5.23 -5.69 6.63
CA LEU A 392 5.10 -6.62 7.76
C LEU A 392 3.98 -7.63 7.52
N ALA A 393 2.85 -7.22 6.94
CA ALA A 393 1.76 -8.12 6.57
C ALA A 393 2.20 -9.12 5.48
N GLU A 394 2.95 -8.68 4.46
CA GLU A 394 3.50 -9.57 3.44
C GLU A 394 4.48 -10.59 4.03
N ALA A 395 5.33 -10.15 4.96
CA ALA A 395 6.27 -11.03 5.65
C ALA A 395 5.54 -12.08 6.49
N ALA A 396 4.46 -11.69 7.18
CA ALA A 396 3.62 -12.61 7.94
C ALA A 396 2.95 -13.64 7.02
N VAL A 397 2.42 -13.23 5.85
CA VAL A 397 1.87 -14.15 4.85
C VAL A 397 2.93 -15.14 4.36
N ALA A 398 4.09 -14.64 3.93
CA ALA A 398 5.18 -15.46 3.40
C ALA A 398 5.70 -16.49 4.43
N LYS A 399 5.66 -16.15 5.72
CA LYS A 399 6.10 -17.02 6.81
C LYS A 399 5.03 -18.01 7.26
N VAL A 400 3.78 -17.57 7.42
CA VAL A 400 2.71 -18.36 8.05
C VAL A 400 2.01 -19.27 7.05
N MET A 401 1.81 -18.83 5.80
CA MET A 401 1.07 -19.60 4.80
C MET A 401 1.67 -21.00 4.57
N PRO A 402 2.99 -21.17 4.37
CA PRO A 402 3.58 -22.50 4.17
C PRO A 402 3.31 -23.47 5.34
N GLU A 403 3.31 -22.97 6.58
CA GLU A 403 3.05 -23.78 7.77
C GLU A 403 1.58 -24.20 7.88
N VAL A 404 0.65 -23.31 7.53
CA VAL A 404 -0.79 -23.62 7.56
C VAL A 404 -1.19 -24.52 6.39
N GLN A 405 -0.58 -24.33 5.22
CA GLN A 405 -0.78 -25.16 4.01
C GLN A 405 -0.42 -26.64 4.23
N LYS A 406 0.52 -26.96 5.15
CA LYS A 406 0.82 -28.36 5.54
C LYS A 406 -0.42 -29.11 6.04
N ARG A 407 -1.38 -28.40 6.67
CA ARG A 407 -2.62 -28.98 7.18
C ARG A 407 -3.81 -28.79 6.23
N ALA A 408 -3.91 -27.63 5.59
CA ALA A 408 -5.08 -27.25 4.79
C ALA A 408 -4.95 -27.54 3.27
N GLY A 409 -3.77 -27.98 2.83
CA GLY A 409 -3.43 -28.19 1.42
C GLY A 409 -2.83 -26.94 0.76
N LYS A 410 -2.18 -27.15 -0.40
CA LYS A 410 -1.47 -26.09 -1.14
C LYS A 410 -2.38 -25.04 -1.76
N ASP A 411 -3.64 -25.37 -2.01
CA ASP A 411 -4.63 -24.43 -2.60
C ASP A 411 -5.23 -23.46 -1.58
N LEU A 412 -4.74 -23.45 -0.33
CA LEU A 412 -5.17 -22.50 0.67
C LEU A 412 -4.77 -21.08 0.26
N GLN A 413 -5.74 -20.18 0.29
CA GLN A 413 -5.60 -18.75 0.02
C GLN A 413 -5.81 -17.93 1.28
N THR A 414 -5.38 -16.67 1.23
CA THR A 414 -5.56 -15.70 2.32
C THR A 414 -5.90 -14.32 1.77
N ALA A 415 -6.49 -13.49 2.62
CA ALA A 415 -6.65 -12.06 2.39
C ALA A 415 -6.47 -11.30 3.71
N VAL A 416 -5.83 -10.14 3.62
CA VAL A 416 -5.56 -9.27 4.76
C VAL A 416 -5.98 -7.85 4.42
N VAL A 417 -6.76 -7.23 5.28
CA VAL A 417 -7.14 -5.81 5.20
C VAL A 417 -6.82 -5.16 6.53
N ILE A 418 -6.00 -4.11 6.51
CA ILE A 418 -5.61 -3.34 7.69
C ILE A 418 -6.07 -1.90 7.49
N VAL A 419 -6.86 -1.40 8.43
CA VAL A 419 -7.42 -0.06 8.38
C VAL A 419 -7.12 0.70 9.66
N ASP A 420 -6.91 2.01 9.53
CA ASP A 420 -6.88 2.92 10.67
C ASP A 420 -8.19 2.81 11.45
N ARG A 421 -8.10 2.65 12.77
CA ARG A 421 -9.26 2.47 13.63
C ARG A 421 -10.18 3.70 13.59
N THR A 422 -9.61 4.89 13.49
CA THR A 422 -10.29 6.18 13.64
C THR A 422 -10.69 6.82 12.32
N THR A 423 -9.81 6.79 11.31
CA THR A 423 -10.00 7.50 10.04
C THR A 423 -10.59 6.63 8.94
N GLY A 424 -10.60 5.30 9.12
CA GLY A 424 -11.01 4.35 8.07
C GLY A 424 -10.00 4.21 6.93
N GLU A 425 -8.85 4.87 7.02
CA GLU A 425 -7.82 4.80 5.99
C GLU A 425 -7.23 3.38 5.85
N ILE A 426 -7.21 2.85 4.62
CA ILE A 426 -6.68 1.52 4.33
C ILE A 426 -5.16 1.62 4.30
N ARG A 427 -4.51 1.01 5.30
CA ARG A 427 -3.05 1.06 5.49
C ARG A 427 -2.33 -0.07 4.79
N ALA A 428 -2.97 -1.23 4.67
CA ALA A 428 -2.40 -2.37 3.95
C ALA A 428 -3.49 -3.29 3.41
N MET A 429 -3.22 -3.91 2.27
CA MET A 429 -4.13 -4.85 1.61
C MET A 429 -3.34 -5.97 0.93
N ILE A 430 -3.75 -7.22 1.18
CA ILE A 430 -3.20 -8.42 0.54
C ILE A 430 -4.36 -9.27 0.04
N GLY A 431 -4.33 -9.64 -1.24
CA GLY A 431 -5.43 -10.38 -1.91
C GLY A 431 -5.18 -11.87 -2.15
N GLY A 432 -4.06 -12.43 -1.69
CA GLY A 432 -3.72 -13.84 -1.93
C GLY A 432 -2.55 -14.36 -1.07
N ASP A 433 -2.25 -15.66 -1.22
CA ASP A 433 -1.16 -16.35 -0.51
C ASP A 433 0.25 -15.98 -1.01
N GLN A 434 0.34 -15.42 -2.22
CA GLN A 434 1.56 -14.89 -2.82
C GLN A 434 1.48 -13.37 -2.94
N PRO A 435 1.97 -12.60 -1.95
CA PRO A 435 1.96 -11.15 -2.03
C PRO A 435 2.73 -10.64 -3.26
N GLY A 436 2.16 -9.64 -3.94
CA GLY A 436 2.71 -9.08 -5.18
C GLY A 436 2.31 -9.80 -6.46
N PHE A 437 1.65 -10.97 -6.38
CA PHE A 437 1.08 -11.62 -7.57
C PHE A 437 -0.17 -10.87 -8.03
N ALA A 438 -0.19 -10.44 -9.29
CA ALA A 438 -1.35 -9.82 -9.92
C ALA A 438 -2.34 -10.92 -10.32
N GLY A 439 -3.38 -11.12 -9.51
CA GLY A 439 -4.41 -12.11 -9.72
C GLY A 439 -5.73 -11.70 -9.07
N TYR A 440 -6.60 -12.66 -8.79
CA TYR A 440 -7.89 -12.39 -8.15
C TYR A 440 -7.72 -11.78 -6.74
N ASN A 441 -8.14 -10.52 -6.58
CA ASN A 441 -8.04 -9.82 -5.31
C ASN A 441 -9.15 -10.23 -4.33
N ARG A 442 -8.82 -11.18 -3.45
CA ARG A 442 -9.77 -11.72 -2.47
C ARG A 442 -10.14 -10.74 -1.36
N ALA A 443 -9.36 -9.69 -1.14
CA ALA A 443 -9.67 -8.69 -0.12
C ALA A 443 -10.94 -7.89 -0.45
N ILE A 444 -11.20 -7.66 -1.75
CA ILE A 444 -12.34 -6.89 -2.25
C ILE A 444 -13.42 -7.82 -2.81
N TYR A 445 -13.03 -8.79 -3.64
CA TYR A 445 -13.98 -9.52 -4.48
C TYR A 445 -14.44 -10.86 -3.91
N ALA A 446 -13.71 -11.47 -2.96
CA ALA A 446 -14.08 -12.79 -2.44
C ALA A 446 -15.21 -12.68 -1.41
N GLN A 447 -16.44 -12.90 -1.87
CA GLN A 447 -17.62 -13.00 -1.01
C GLN A 447 -17.65 -14.35 -0.30
N ARG A 448 -17.50 -14.35 1.03
CA ARG A 448 -17.31 -15.56 1.83
C ARG A 448 -18.18 -15.54 3.08
N GLN A 449 -18.67 -16.71 3.49
CA GLN A 449 -19.44 -16.80 4.72
C GLN A 449 -18.56 -16.33 5.89
N VAL A 450 -19.10 -15.44 6.70
CA VAL A 450 -18.33 -14.80 7.78
C VAL A 450 -18.37 -15.60 9.08
N GLY A 451 -19.42 -16.40 9.27
CA GLY A 451 -19.60 -17.21 10.47
C GLY A 451 -19.60 -16.35 11.75
N SER A 452 -18.90 -16.82 12.78
CA SER A 452 -18.94 -16.19 14.11
C SER A 452 -18.35 -14.77 14.21
N VAL A 453 -17.72 -14.22 13.17
CA VAL A 453 -17.32 -12.80 13.19
C VAL A 453 -18.49 -11.83 13.04
N ILE A 454 -19.70 -12.31 12.70
CA ILE A 454 -20.90 -11.46 12.69
C ILE A 454 -21.43 -11.16 14.10
N LYS A 455 -21.13 -12.04 15.07
CA LYS A 455 -21.77 -12.01 16.40
C LYS A 455 -21.67 -10.65 17.10
N PRO A 456 -20.54 -9.91 17.07
CA PRO A 456 -20.48 -8.60 17.70
C PRO A 456 -21.55 -7.62 17.25
N ALA A 457 -22.02 -7.67 16.00
CA ALA A 457 -23.11 -6.81 15.53
C ALA A 457 -24.45 -7.14 16.25
N LEU A 458 -24.72 -8.42 16.49
CA LEU A 458 -25.91 -8.83 17.26
C LEU A 458 -25.81 -8.42 18.74
N TYR A 459 -24.63 -8.61 19.35
CA TYR A 459 -24.41 -8.25 20.75
C TYR A 459 -24.47 -6.73 20.94
N LEU A 460 -23.91 -5.97 20.00
CA LEU A 460 -24.07 -4.52 19.91
C LEU A 460 -25.56 -4.14 19.84
N THR A 461 -26.32 -4.76 18.94
CA THR A 461 -27.77 -4.52 18.81
C THR A 461 -28.51 -4.76 20.12
N ALA A 462 -28.15 -5.81 20.87
CA ALA A 462 -28.73 -6.06 22.18
C ALA A 462 -28.36 -4.96 23.19
N LEU A 463 -27.08 -4.58 23.24
CA LEU A 463 -26.54 -3.57 24.15
C LEU A 463 -27.00 -2.13 23.80
N GLU A 464 -27.58 -1.90 22.62
CA GLU A 464 -28.32 -0.68 22.30
C GLU A 464 -29.60 -0.52 23.13
N ASN A 465 -30.08 -1.60 23.77
CA ASN A 465 -31.26 -1.61 24.63
C ASN A 465 -30.88 -1.90 26.10
N PRO A 466 -30.33 -0.91 26.83
CA PRO A 466 -29.84 -1.09 28.20
C PRO A 466 -30.94 -1.44 29.21
N ALA A 467 -32.21 -1.16 28.89
CA ALA A 467 -33.35 -1.53 29.73
C ALA A 467 -33.61 -3.05 29.76
N ARG A 468 -33.13 -3.79 28.73
CA ARG A 468 -33.35 -5.24 28.60
C ARG A 468 -32.06 -6.05 28.68
N PHE A 469 -30.94 -5.51 28.22
CA PHE A 469 -29.70 -6.26 28.09
C PHE A 469 -28.52 -5.51 28.71
N SER A 470 -27.67 -6.26 29.40
CA SER A 470 -26.37 -5.83 29.91
C SER A 470 -25.34 -6.92 29.64
N LEU A 471 -24.05 -6.64 29.89
CA LEU A 471 -23.01 -7.66 29.77
C LEU A 471 -23.24 -8.86 30.71
N ALA A 472 -23.93 -8.65 31.82
CA ALA A 472 -24.26 -9.67 32.81
C ALA A 472 -25.56 -10.43 32.50
N SER A 473 -26.35 -10.02 31.50
CA SER A 473 -27.61 -10.68 31.15
C SER A 473 -27.42 -12.18 30.94
N SER A 474 -28.27 -12.97 31.59
CA SER A 474 -28.26 -14.43 31.52
C SER A 474 -28.86 -14.92 30.20
N LEU A 475 -28.16 -15.81 29.50
CA LEU A 475 -28.57 -16.40 28.23
C LEU A 475 -28.61 -17.93 28.33
N LYS A 476 -29.75 -18.50 27.94
CA LYS A 476 -29.97 -19.94 27.92
C LYS A 476 -29.02 -20.66 26.96
N ASP A 477 -28.31 -21.65 27.47
CA ASP A 477 -27.48 -22.60 26.74
C ASP A 477 -28.03 -24.03 26.90
N GLN A 478 -29.18 -24.29 26.26
CA GLN A 478 -29.91 -25.56 26.30
C GLN A 478 -30.34 -25.97 24.88
N PRO A 479 -30.66 -27.26 24.61
CA PRO A 479 -31.12 -27.70 23.30
C PRO A 479 -32.25 -26.81 22.75
N LEU A 480 -32.08 -26.31 21.53
CA LEU A 480 -33.00 -25.38 20.88
C LEU A 480 -33.43 -25.95 19.52
N SER A 481 -34.73 -25.85 19.23
CA SER A 481 -35.31 -26.21 17.94
C SER A 481 -36.28 -25.12 17.50
N ILE A 482 -35.99 -24.50 16.35
CA ILE A 482 -36.77 -23.40 15.78
C ILE A 482 -37.48 -23.91 14.54
N LYS A 483 -38.79 -23.73 14.47
CA LYS A 483 -39.55 -23.97 13.23
C LYS A 483 -39.35 -22.79 12.29
N MET A 484 -38.91 -23.09 11.07
CA MET A 484 -38.68 -22.13 10.00
C MET A 484 -39.98 -21.93 9.19
N HIS A 485 -40.04 -20.85 8.40
CA HIS A 485 -41.21 -20.49 7.59
C HIS A 485 -41.58 -21.55 6.53
N ASP A 486 -40.59 -22.32 6.06
CA ASP A 486 -40.75 -23.43 5.10
C ASP A 486 -41.19 -24.75 5.76
N GLY A 487 -41.44 -24.74 7.08
CA GLY A 487 -41.79 -25.92 7.87
C GLY A 487 -40.60 -26.77 8.32
N ALA A 488 -39.37 -26.47 7.86
CA ALA A 488 -38.17 -27.14 8.33
C ALA A 488 -37.88 -26.78 9.80
N THR A 489 -37.21 -27.69 10.53
CA THR A 489 -36.78 -27.42 11.90
C THR A 489 -35.27 -27.20 11.93
N TRP A 490 -34.85 -26.01 12.39
CA TRP A 490 -33.45 -25.68 12.59
C TRP A 490 -33.06 -25.86 14.05
N SER A 491 -32.06 -26.73 14.29
CA SER A 491 -31.58 -27.08 15.64
C SER A 491 -30.10 -26.75 15.77
N PRO A 492 -29.72 -25.48 16.06
CA PRO A 492 -28.34 -25.06 16.19
C PRO A 492 -27.66 -25.75 17.39
N ARG A 493 -26.34 -25.95 17.30
CA ARG A 493 -25.54 -26.57 18.36
C ARG A 493 -24.27 -25.77 18.62
N ASN A 494 -23.77 -25.84 19.84
CA ASN A 494 -22.43 -25.35 20.16
C ASN A 494 -21.36 -26.20 19.45
N TYR A 495 -20.23 -25.57 19.13
CA TYR A 495 -19.13 -26.22 18.45
C TYR A 495 -18.59 -27.44 19.19
N ASP A 496 -18.52 -27.36 20.52
CA ASP A 496 -18.09 -28.45 21.42
C ASP A 496 -19.20 -29.45 21.78
N ARG A 497 -20.42 -29.22 21.27
CA ARG A 497 -21.63 -30.03 21.51
C ARG A 497 -22.02 -30.15 22.99
N LYS A 498 -21.61 -29.20 23.83
CA LYS A 498 -21.98 -29.12 25.26
C LYS A 498 -22.96 -27.99 25.51
N TYR A 499 -23.78 -28.17 26.55
CA TYR A 499 -24.75 -27.21 27.06
C TYR A 499 -24.38 -26.84 28.50
N ARG A 500 -24.61 -25.59 28.90
CA ARG A 500 -24.17 -25.03 30.19
C ARG A 500 -25.31 -24.53 31.06
N GLY A 501 -26.56 -24.66 30.63
CA GLY A 501 -27.71 -24.15 31.36
C GLY A 501 -27.90 -22.67 31.07
N GLU A 502 -27.24 -21.81 31.83
CA GLU A 502 -27.28 -20.36 31.70
C GLU A 502 -25.85 -19.81 31.58
N VAL A 503 -25.63 -18.82 30.72
CA VAL A 503 -24.33 -18.16 30.56
C VAL A 503 -24.50 -16.65 30.43
N PRO A 504 -23.64 -15.83 31.06
CA PRO A 504 -23.68 -14.38 30.87
C PRO A 504 -23.36 -13.98 29.43
N LEU A 505 -23.97 -12.89 28.96
CA LEU A 505 -23.80 -12.34 27.63
C LEU A 505 -22.32 -12.12 27.27
N PHE A 506 -21.51 -11.53 28.16
CA PHE A 506 -20.08 -11.33 27.89
C PHE A 506 -19.32 -12.66 27.69
N VAL A 507 -19.64 -13.70 28.47
CA VAL A 507 -19.03 -15.04 28.35
C VAL A 507 -19.45 -15.70 27.04
N ALA A 508 -20.73 -15.60 26.67
CA ALA A 508 -21.25 -16.14 25.43
C ALA A 508 -20.54 -15.55 24.20
N LEU A 509 -20.26 -14.24 24.21
CA LEU A 509 -19.48 -13.59 23.15
C LEU A 509 -18.00 -14.03 23.18
N ALA A 510 -17.36 -13.97 24.35
CA ALA A 510 -15.93 -14.27 24.51
C ALA A 510 -15.59 -15.71 24.10
N LYS A 511 -16.43 -16.67 24.50
CA LYS A 511 -16.32 -18.09 24.13
C LYS A 511 -17.00 -18.41 22.80
N SER A 512 -17.70 -17.45 22.21
CA SER A 512 -18.37 -17.56 20.91
C SER A 512 -19.40 -18.70 20.85
N TYR A 513 -20.18 -18.91 21.93
CA TYR A 513 -21.21 -19.97 21.97
C TYR A 513 -22.33 -19.70 20.96
N ASN A 514 -22.84 -20.75 20.33
CA ASN A 514 -23.82 -20.63 19.25
C ASN A 514 -25.24 -20.54 19.82
N VAL A 515 -25.59 -21.45 20.72
CA VAL A 515 -26.96 -21.56 21.23
C VAL A 515 -27.39 -20.32 22.02
N PRO A 516 -26.59 -19.78 22.96
CA PRO A 516 -26.92 -18.51 23.63
C PRO A 516 -27.02 -17.34 22.67
N THR A 517 -26.18 -17.31 21.62
CA THR A 517 -26.24 -16.27 20.59
C THR A 517 -27.54 -16.33 19.79
N VAL A 518 -28.03 -17.54 19.46
CA VAL A 518 -29.33 -17.68 18.78
C VAL A 518 -30.46 -17.25 19.70
N ASN A 519 -30.45 -17.64 20.98
CA ASN A 519 -31.46 -17.18 21.95
C ASN A 519 -31.47 -15.65 22.08
N LEU A 520 -30.29 -15.02 22.15
CA LEU A 520 -30.16 -13.56 22.11
C LEU A 520 -30.76 -12.97 20.82
N GLY A 521 -30.40 -13.54 19.67
CA GLY A 521 -30.91 -13.13 18.37
C GLY A 521 -32.42 -13.21 18.26
N MET A 522 -33.02 -14.30 18.73
CA MET A 522 -34.47 -14.46 18.76
C MET A 522 -35.16 -13.45 19.69
N ALA A 523 -34.50 -13.03 20.78
CA ALA A 523 -35.03 -12.02 21.70
C ALA A 523 -34.88 -10.57 21.19
N VAL A 524 -33.90 -10.32 20.31
CA VAL A 524 -33.59 -9.03 19.68
C VAL A 524 -34.39 -8.80 18.40
N GLY A 525 -34.46 -9.81 17.53
CA GLY A 525 -35.07 -9.72 16.19
C GLY A 525 -34.02 -9.67 15.06
N VAL A 526 -34.34 -10.32 13.93
CA VAL A 526 -33.48 -10.32 12.73
C VAL A 526 -33.47 -8.94 12.06
N ASP A 527 -34.62 -8.26 12.06
CA ASP A 527 -34.81 -6.91 11.57
C ASP A 527 -33.88 -5.91 12.27
N LYS A 528 -33.82 -5.96 13.61
CA LYS A 528 -32.94 -5.07 14.39
C LYS A 528 -31.46 -5.35 14.15
N MET A 529 -31.08 -6.62 14.04
CA MET A 529 -29.71 -6.96 13.66
C MET A 529 -29.38 -6.46 12.24
N SER A 530 -30.34 -6.56 11.31
CA SER A 530 -30.18 -6.07 9.93
C SER A 530 -29.97 -4.55 9.91
N GLU A 531 -30.79 -3.78 10.64
CA GLU A 531 -30.63 -2.33 10.79
C GLU A 531 -29.22 -1.97 11.32
N THR A 532 -28.73 -2.70 12.33
CA THR A 532 -27.38 -2.51 12.87
C THR A 532 -26.31 -2.82 11.83
N LEU A 533 -26.43 -3.92 11.08
CA LEU A 533 -25.47 -4.26 10.02
C LEU A 533 -25.43 -3.18 8.93
N THR A 534 -26.58 -2.62 8.56
CA THR A 534 -26.64 -1.51 7.62
C THR A 534 -25.97 -0.26 8.16
N LYS A 535 -26.22 0.10 9.42
CA LYS A 535 -25.51 1.20 10.13
C LYS A 535 -23.99 0.99 10.15
N LEU A 536 -23.54 -0.25 10.26
CA LEU A 536 -22.11 -0.62 10.25
C LEU A 536 -21.49 -0.71 8.85
N GLY A 537 -22.23 -0.35 7.80
CA GLY A 537 -21.71 -0.23 6.43
C GLY A 537 -21.91 -1.46 5.54
N ILE A 538 -22.76 -2.41 5.93
CA ILE A 538 -23.17 -3.54 5.07
C ILE A 538 -24.38 -3.13 4.24
N ALA A 539 -24.37 -3.39 2.94
CA ALA A 539 -25.49 -3.01 2.08
C ALA A 539 -26.74 -3.84 2.43
N GLU A 540 -27.90 -3.19 2.52
CA GLU A 540 -29.15 -3.81 2.99
C GLU A 540 -29.55 -5.03 2.14
N GLN A 541 -29.38 -4.94 0.83
CA GLN A 541 -29.68 -6.03 -0.10
C GLN A 541 -28.82 -7.29 0.09
N ASP A 542 -27.68 -7.17 0.76
CA ASP A 542 -26.78 -8.29 1.03
C ASP A 542 -27.15 -9.03 2.34
N ILE A 543 -28.11 -8.51 3.12
CA ILE A 543 -28.44 -9.02 4.46
C ILE A 543 -29.66 -9.95 4.41
N PRO A 544 -29.47 -11.27 4.67
CA PRO A 544 -30.58 -12.22 4.62
C PRO A 544 -31.47 -12.12 5.87
N GLN A 545 -32.79 -12.00 5.67
CA GLN A 545 -33.78 -11.91 6.75
C GLN A 545 -34.16 -13.28 7.33
N VAL A 546 -33.19 -14.02 7.87
CA VAL A 546 -33.39 -15.36 8.46
C VAL A 546 -32.64 -15.54 9.78
N PRO A 547 -33.15 -16.35 10.74
CA PRO A 547 -32.49 -16.57 12.03
C PRO A 547 -31.06 -17.14 11.95
N SER A 548 -30.70 -17.81 10.86
CA SER A 548 -29.33 -18.30 10.68
C SER A 548 -28.31 -17.16 10.58
N LEU A 549 -28.75 -15.92 10.31
CA LEU A 549 -27.92 -14.71 10.27
C LEU A 549 -27.20 -14.50 11.61
N PHE A 550 -27.82 -14.85 12.74
CA PHE A 550 -27.22 -14.74 14.07
C PHE A 550 -25.91 -15.53 14.22
N LEU A 551 -25.69 -16.54 13.36
CA LEU A 551 -24.48 -17.36 13.31
C LEU A 551 -23.60 -17.09 12.08
N GLY A 552 -23.97 -16.11 11.24
CA GLY A 552 -23.14 -15.63 10.13
C GLY A 552 -23.41 -16.31 8.80
N SER A 553 -24.68 -16.64 8.50
CA SER A 553 -25.13 -17.10 7.17
C SER A 553 -25.22 -15.97 6.13
N ILE A 554 -24.31 -15.00 6.21
CA ILE A 554 -24.12 -13.90 5.26
C ILE A 554 -22.74 -14.03 4.63
N THR A 555 -22.63 -13.68 3.34
CA THR A 555 -21.35 -13.62 2.63
C THR A 555 -20.88 -12.18 2.53
N LEU A 556 -19.67 -11.90 3.01
CA LEU A 556 -19.04 -10.58 2.93
C LEU A 556 -17.59 -10.74 2.43
N SER A 557 -17.05 -9.68 1.84
CA SER A 557 -15.62 -9.57 1.57
C SER A 557 -14.83 -9.18 2.83
N PRO A 558 -13.53 -9.48 2.90
CA PRO A 558 -12.66 -9.00 3.97
C PRO A 558 -12.70 -7.48 4.17
N LEU A 559 -12.86 -6.70 3.09
CA LEU A 559 -13.02 -5.24 3.17
C LEU A 559 -14.34 -4.84 3.86
N GLN A 560 -15.45 -5.50 3.54
CA GLN A 560 -16.75 -5.25 4.19
C GLN A 560 -16.71 -5.63 5.69
N VAL A 561 -16.05 -6.75 6.02
CA VAL A 561 -15.84 -7.14 7.43
C VAL A 561 -14.98 -6.09 8.15
N ALA A 562 -13.93 -5.56 7.51
CA ALA A 562 -13.10 -4.50 8.08
C ALA A 562 -13.91 -3.22 8.35
N GLN A 563 -14.81 -2.81 7.44
CA GLN A 563 -15.68 -1.64 7.63
C GLN A 563 -16.58 -1.80 8.86
N MET A 564 -17.19 -2.98 9.03
CA MET A 564 -18.06 -3.27 10.18
C MET A 564 -17.29 -3.14 11.51
N TYR A 565 -16.10 -3.74 11.59
CA TYR A 565 -15.27 -3.68 12.80
C TYR A 565 -14.59 -2.32 13.00
N GLN A 566 -14.39 -1.53 11.94
CA GLN A 566 -13.92 -0.14 12.04
C GLN A 566 -14.92 0.68 12.86
N ALA A 567 -16.21 0.65 12.52
CA ALA A 567 -17.23 1.39 13.25
C ALA A 567 -17.35 0.93 14.72
N ILE A 568 -17.31 -0.39 14.98
CA ILE A 568 -17.34 -0.95 16.35
C ILE A 568 -16.10 -0.53 17.15
N GLY A 569 -14.91 -0.60 16.53
CA GLY A 569 -13.63 -0.25 17.14
C GLY A 569 -13.43 1.25 17.32
N ASN A 570 -14.20 2.07 16.62
CA ASN A 570 -14.16 3.54 16.62
C ASN A 570 -15.29 4.15 17.45
N GLU A 571 -15.59 3.55 18.60
CA GLU A 571 -16.54 4.12 19.57
C GLU A 571 -17.95 4.36 18.97
N GLY A 572 -18.35 3.58 17.96
CA GLY A 572 -19.64 3.70 17.29
C GLY A 572 -19.67 4.68 16.12
N TYR A 573 -18.54 5.29 15.77
CA TYR A 573 -18.41 6.20 14.64
C TYR A 573 -17.94 5.46 13.38
N LEU A 574 -18.75 5.43 12.34
CA LEU A 574 -18.36 4.89 11.04
C LEU A 574 -17.53 5.91 10.27
N ALA A 575 -16.29 5.54 9.96
CA ALA A 575 -15.46 6.22 8.97
C ALA A 575 -15.41 5.36 7.71
N PRO A 576 -15.92 5.85 6.56
CA PRO A 576 -15.90 5.07 5.32
C PRO A 576 -14.47 4.69 4.93
N LEU A 577 -14.26 3.41 4.60
CA LEU A 577 -12.93 2.95 4.24
C LEU A 577 -12.44 3.62 2.94
N THR A 578 -11.18 4.04 2.93
CA THR A 578 -10.59 4.76 1.79
C THR A 578 -9.11 4.44 1.64
N ALA A 579 -8.68 4.13 0.42
CA ALA A 579 -7.27 4.05 0.02
C ALA A 579 -6.77 5.37 -0.57
N LEU A 580 -7.66 6.18 -1.14
CA LEU A 580 -7.33 7.43 -1.82
C LEU A 580 -7.34 8.61 -0.84
N ASN A 581 -6.23 9.34 -0.75
CA ASN A 581 -6.12 10.56 0.05
C ASN A 581 -6.23 11.82 -0.82
N ALA A 582 -5.46 11.94 -1.90
CA ALA A 582 -5.52 13.11 -2.77
C ALA A 582 -5.15 12.78 -4.21
N VAL A 583 -5.65 13.56 -5.16
CA VAL A 583 -5.23 13.56 -6.57
C VAL A 583 -4.86 14.98 -6.96
N VAL A 584 -3.65 15.17 -7.46
CA VAL A 584 -3.09 16.48 -7.78
C VAL A 584 -2.54 16.46 -9.21
N ASP A 585 -2.82 17.50 -9.99
CA ASP A 585 -2.27 17.62 -11.34
C ASP A 585 -0.81 18.11 -11.35
N GLU A 586 -0.23 18.22 -12.55
CA GLU A 586 1.13 18.71 -12.77
C GLU A 586 1.33 20.16 -12.34
N ASN A 587 0.27 20.99 -12.39
CA ASN A 587 0.29 22.39 -11.98
C ASN A 587 0.12 22.59 -10.48
N GLY A 588 -0.12 21.51 -9.72
CA GLY A 588 -0.38 21.58 -8.28
C GLY A 588 -1.84 21.82 -7.92
N LYS A 589 -2.77 21.76 -8.88
CA LYS A 589 -4.20 21.83 -8.60
C LYS A 589 -4.68 20.52 -7.99
N VAL A 590 -5.27 20.60 -6.81
CA VAL A 590 -5.92 19.45 -6.15
C VAL A 590 -7.24 19.16 -6.87
N LEU A 591 -7.33 18.00 -7.52
CA LEU A 591 -8.51 17.51 -8.24
C LEU A 591 -9.46 16.76 -7.31
N TYR A 592 -8.91 16.07 -6.31
CA TYR A 592 -9.64 15.36 -5.27
C TYR A 592 -8.86 15.41 -3.97
N GLN A 593 -9.57 15.58 -2.85
CA GLN A 593 -9.02 15.49 -1.50
C GLN A 593 -10.01 14.74 -0.61
N ASN A 594 -9.52 13.71 0.07
CA ASN A 594 -10.23 13.04 1.13
C ASN A 594 -10.17 13.90 2.38
N TRP A 595 -11.34 14.16 2.95
CA TRP A 595 -11.50 14.77 4.25
C TRP A 595 -12.07 13.70 5.17
N PRO A 596 -11.34 13.24 6.20
CA PRO A 596 -11.83 12.22 7.11
C PRO A 596 -13.18 12.64 7.71
N LYS A 597 -14.21 11.84 7.43
CA LYS A 597 -15.57 12.02 7.95
C LYS A 597 -15.94 10.79 8.72
N ALA A 598 -16.23 10.97 10.01
CA ALA A 598 -16.77 9.92 10.85
C ALA A 598 -18.16 10.36 11.33
N ALA A 599 -19.14 9.47 11.22
CA ALA A 599 -20.50 9.73 11.68
C ALA A 599 -20.86 8.73 12.78
N GLU A 600 -21.48 9.20 13.86
CA GLU A 600 -22.05 8.30 14.86
C GLU A 600 -23.17 7.48 14.20
N VAL A 601 -22.99 6.17 14.12
CA VAL A 601 -23.98 5.25 13.53
C VAL A 601 -24.64 4.36 14.58
N VAL A 602 -23.96 4.16 15.71
CA VAL A 602 -24.45 3.41 16.88
C VAL A 602 -24.03 4.14 18.16
N PRO A 603 -24.80 4.03 19.27
CA PRO A 603 -24.46 4.68 20.53
C PRO A 603 -23.05 4.30 21.04
N PRO A 604 -22.21 5.27 21.44
CA PRO A 604 -20.85 5.00 21.93
C PRO A 604 -20.82 4.05 23.14
N GLN A 605 -21.83 4.08 23.99
CA GLN A 605 -21.98 3.20 25.15
C GLN A 605 -22.10 1.73 24.74
N ALA A 606 -22.96 1.43 23.75
CA ALA A 606 -23.15 0.07 23.24
C ALA A 606 -21.90 -0.43 22.51
N ALA A 607 -21.26 0.43 21.72
CA ALA A 607 -19.97 0.13 21.08
C ALA A 607 -18.87 -0.15 22.11
N TRP A 608 -18.77 0.68 23.15
CA TRP A 608 -17.80 0.51 24.24
C TRP A 608 -18.00 -0.80 25.00
N LEU A 609 -19.25 -1.15 25.37
CA LEU A 609 -19.55 -2.41 26.05
C LEU A 609 -19.25 -3.62 25.16
N THR A 610 -19.53 -3.51 23.86
CA THR A 610 -19.18 -4.54 22.87
C THR A 610 -17.66 -4.72 22.77
N MET A 611 -16.90 -3.62 22.71
CA MET A 611 -15.44 -3.63 22.69
C MET A 611 -14.85 -4.21 23.98
N PHE A 612 -15.42 -3.87 25.14
CA PHE A 612 -15.05 -4.46 26.42
C PHE A 612 -15.21 -5.98 26.42
N ALA A 613 -16.36 -6.49 25.95
CA ALA A 613 -16.58 -7.93 25.81
C ALA A 613 -15.69 -8.59 24.73
N LEU A 614 -15.27 -7.85 23.70
CA LEU A 614 -14.29 -8.33 22.73
C LEU A 614 -12.87 -8.44 23.32
N GLN A 615 -12.50 -7.60 24.29
CA GLN A 615 -11.25 -7.79 25.05
C GLN A 615 -11.28 -9.12 25.81
N ASP A 616 -12.44 -9.55 26.31
CA ASP A 616 -12.58 -10.84 26.99
C ASP A 616 -12.38 -12.04 26.06
N THR A 617 -12.63 -11.87 24.75
CA THR A 617 -12.30 -12.88 23.74
C THR A 617 -10.81 -13.18 23.71
N VAL A 618 -9.97 -12.16 23.93
CA VAL A 618 -8.52 -12.28 24.05
C VAL A 618 -8.12 -12.64 25.49
N LYS A 619 -8.76 -12.09 26.51
CA LYS A 619 -8.39 -12.32 27.91
C LYS A 619 -8.55 -13.78 28.33
N PHE A 620 -9.66 -14.42 27.98
CA PHE A 620 -9.92 -15.82 28.34
C PHE A 620 -10.74 -16.59 27.28
N GLY A 621 -11.18 -15.92 26.22
CA GLY A 621 -12.04 -16.49 25.19
C GLY A 621 -11.32 -17.28 24.10
N THR A 622 -11.89 -17.24 22.90
CA THR A 622 -11.41 -18.01 21.73
C THR A 622 -10.04 -17.57 21.20
N ALA A 623 -9.56 -16.38 21.56
CA ALA A 623 -8.26 -15.83 21.15
C ALA A 623 -7.26 -15.73 22.30
N HIS A 624 -7.45 -16.52 23.38
CA HIS A 624 -6.64 -16.45 24.61
C HIS A 624 -5.12 -16.61 24.42
N SER A 625 -4.68 -17.23 23.32
CA SER A 625 -3.25 -17.31 22.99
C SER A 625 -2.58 -15.94 22.87
N LEU A 626 -3.31 -14.89 22.46
CA LEU A 626 -2.77 -13.54 22.34
C LEU A 626 -2.49 -12.89 23.69
N ASN A 627 -3.34 -13.13 24.71
CA ASN A 627 -3.12 -12.55 26.05
C ASN A 627 -1.83 -13.08 26.71
N LYS A 628 -1.40 -14.29 26.36
CA LYS A 628 -0.11 -14.84 26.82
C LYS A 628 1.08 -14.11 26.20
N LEU A 629 0.93 -13.64 24.96
CA LEU A 629 1.99 -12.96 24.21
C LEU A 629 2.01 -11.45 24.49
N PHE A 630 0.84 -10.84 24.72
CA PHE A 630 0.67 -9.39 24.82
C PHE A 630 -0.25 -8.96 25.98
N PRO A 631 0.01 -9.37 27.23
CA PRO A 631 -0.93 -9.23 28.36
C PRO A 631 -1.35 -7.79 28.68
N ASN A 632 -0.47 -6.81 28.46
CA ASN A 632 -0.71 -5.41 28.85
C ASN A 632 -1.36 -4.57 27.75
N THR A 633 -1.64 -5.16 26.58
CA THR A 633 -2.12 -4.42 25.41
C THR A 633 -3.64 -4.38 25.29
N HIS A 634 -4.34 -5.21 26.06
CA HIS A 634 -5.81 -5.25 26.11
C HIS A 634 -6.45 -5.35 24.71
N LEU A 635 -5.86 -6.16 23.83
CA LEU A 635 -6.37 -6.35 22.47
C LEU A 635 -7.81 -6.83 22.50
N ALA A 636 -8.61 -6.33 21.57
CA ALA A 636 -9.95 -6.84 21.29
C ALA A 636 -9.91 -7.66 20.00
N GLY A 637 -10.78 -8.65 19.88
CA GLY A 637 -10.89 -9.36 18.61
C GLY A 637 -11.89 -10.49 18.61
N LYS A 638 -12.17 -11.02 17.42
CA LYS A 638 -13.15 -12.07 17.22
C LYS A 638 -12.66 -13.13 16.25
N THR A 639 -12.77 -14.38 16.66
CA THR A 639 -12.57 -15.53 15.77
C THR A 639 -13.87 -15.85 14.99
N GLY A 640 -13.71 -16.27 13.74
CA GLY A 640 -14.78 -16.84 12.92
C GLY A 640 -14.36 -18.19 12.36
N THR A 641 -15.31 -19.12 12.33
CA THR A 641 -15.19 -20.42 11.66
C THR A 641 -16.54 -20.72 11.05
N THR A 642 -16.56 -21.07 9.77
CA THR A 642 -17.80 -21.46 9.07
C THR A 642 -18.06 -22.96 9.18
N ASN A 643 -19.27 -23.37 8.82
CA ASN A 643 -19.65 -24.78 8.79
C ASN A 643 -18.68 -25.59 7.91
N ASN A 644 -18.38 -26.82 8.34
CA ASN A 644 -17.40 -27.71 7.69
C ASN A 644 -15.97 -27.13 7.60
N GLY A 645 -15.65 -26.06 8.35
CA GLY A 645 -14.30 -25.48 8.37
C GLY A 645 -13.85 -24.94 7.01
N ARG A 646 -14.75 -24.37 6.23
CA ARG A 646 -14.44 -23.81 4.90
C ARG A 646 -13.63 -22.52 5.00
N ASP A 647 -14.00 -21.66 5.96
CA ASP A 647 -13.40 -20.35 6.14
C ASP A 647 -12.91 -20.20 7.59
N SER A 648 -11.70 -19.67 7.71
CA SER A 648 -11.07 -19.26 8.96
C SER A 648 -10.94 -17.74 8.94
N TRP A 649 -11.55 -17.09 9.93
CA TRP A 649 -11.52 -15.64 10.07
C TRP A 649 -10.93 -15.23 11.41
N TYR A 650 -10.25 -14.09 11.41
CA TYR A 650 -9.93 -13.36 12.62
C TYR A 650 -9.96 -11.87 12.34
N VAL A 651 -10.61 -11.12 13.24
CA VAL A 651 -10.52 -9.66 13.28
C VAL A 651 -9.92 -9.27 14.61
N GLY A 652 -8.82 -8.53 14.58
CA GLY A 652 -8.15 -8.00 15.77
C GLY A 652 -8.13 -6.48 15.76
N ILE A 653 -8.26 -5.88 16.93
CA ILE A 653 -8.26 -4.44 17.14
C ILE A 653 -7.24 -4.10 18.22
N ASP A 654 -6.34 -3.17 17.91
CA ASP A 654 -5.42 -2.55 18.87
C ASP A 654 -5.69 -1.04 18.96
N GLY A 655 -4.87 -0.29 19.72
CA GLY A 655 -5.05 1.17 19.85
C GLY A 655 -5.01 1.94 18.53
N ARG A 656 -4.42 1.34 17.49
CA ARG A 656 -4.03 1.97 16.23
C ARG A 656 -4.84 1.52 15.03
N GLU A 657 -5.25 0.25 14.94
CA GLU A 657 -5.83 -0.31 13.72
C GLU A 657 -6.79 -1.49 13.94
N VAL A 658 -7.61 -1.73 12.92
CA VAL A 658 -8.40 -2.96 12.76
C VAL A 658 -7.73 -3.82 11.70
N VAL A 659 -7.46 -5.08 12.04
CA VAL A 659 -6.81 -6.06 11.15
C VAL A 659 -7.76 -7.21 10.90
N THR A 660 -8.22 -7.33 9.65
CA THR A 660 -9.07 -8.43 9.20
C THR A 660 -8.24 -9.44 8.41
N VAL A 661 -8.29 -10.70 8.82
CA VAL A 661 -7.62 -11.83 8.15
C VAL A 661 -8.66 -12.89 7.80
N TRP A 662 -8.67 -13.29 6.54
CA TRP A 662 -9.43 -14.44 6.04
C TRP A 662 -8.48 -15.50 5.47
N MET A 663 -8.79 -16.77 5.70
CA MET A 663 -8.17 -17.91 5.02
C MET A 663 -9.24 -18.89 4.54
N GLY A 664 -9.10 -19.37 3.32
CA GLY A 664 -10.05 -20.30 2.70
C GLY A 664 -9.53 -20.85 1.38
N ARG A 665 -10.29 -21.74 0.75
CA ARG A 665 -9.97 -22.29 -0.58
C ARG A 665 -10.91 -21.72 -1.63
N ASP A 666 -10.41 -21.42 -2.82
CA ASP A 666 -11.27 -20.91 -3.92
C ASP A 666 -12.34 -21.89 -4.36
N ASP A 667 -12.06 -23.19 -4.25
CA ASP A 667 -13.03 -24.26 -4.53
C ASP A 667 -14.08 -24.45 -3.42
N ASN A 668 -14.11 -23.58 -2.40
CA ASN A 668 -15.01 -23.63 -1.24
C ASN A 668 -14.99 -24.96 -0.46
N LYS A 669 -13.95 -25.80 -0.63
CA LYS A 669 -13.79 -27.01 0.16
C LYS A 669 -13.28 -26.69 1.56
N SER A 670 -13.44 -27.66 2.47
CA SER A 670 -12.93 -27.58 3.83
C SER A 670 -11.44 -27.30 3.86
N THR A 671 -11.02 -26.40 4.74
CA THR A 671 -9.60 -26.18 5.11
C THR A 671 -9.19 -26.99 6.33
N HIS A 672 -10.16 -27.53 7.09
CA HIS A 672 -9.96 -28.11 8.42
C HIS A 672 -9.34 -27.14 9.44
N LEU A 673 -9.36 -25.84 9.14
CA LEU A 673 -8.92 -24.77 10.02
C LEU A 673 -10.10 -24.20 10.79
N THR A 674 -9.80 -23.76 12.01
CA THR A 674 -10.65 -22.86 12.79
C THR A 674 -10.08 -21.45 12.70
N GLY A 675 -10.83 -20.45 13.16
CA GLY A 675 -10.31 -19.08 13.30
C GLY A 675 -9.00 -19.02 14.09
N ALA A 676 -8.89 -19.82 15.17
CA ALA A 676 -7.71 -19.86 16.03
C ALA A 676 -6.51 -20.59 15.42
N SER A 677 -6.74 -21.62 14.58
CA SER A 677 -5.65 -22.41 13.97
C SER A 677 -5.20 -21.91 12.59
N GLY A 678 -5.93 -20.95 12.00
CA GLY A 678 -5.65 -20.35 10.69
C GLY A 678 -5.40 -18.84 10.82
N ALA A 679 -6.43 -18.04 10.54
CA ALA A 679 -6.34 -16.58 10.45
C ALA A 679 -5.70 -15.90 11.67
N LEU A 680 -6.00 -16.36 12.89
CA LEU A 680 -5.39 -15.84 14.12
C LEU A 680 -3.86 -16.02 14.15
N ARG A 681 -3.32 -17.09 13.56
CA ARG A 681 -1.86 -17.30 13.51
C ARG A 681 -1.16 -16.24 12.66
N LEU A 682 -1.76 -15.90 11.52
CA LEU A 682 -1.22 -14.86 10.64
C LEU A 682 -1.31 -13.49 11.32
N TYR A 683 -2.46 -13.17 11.92
CA TYR A 683 -2.59 -11.95 12.74
C TYR A 683 -1.51 -11.89 13.84
N THR A 684 -1.31 -12.99 14.57
CA THR A 684 -0.33 -13.04 15.66
C THR A 684 1.08 -12.72 15.16
N ASP A 685 1.50 -13.30 14.04
CA ASP A 685 2.82 -13.03 13.46
C ASP A 685 2.95 -11.57 13.00
N TYR A 686 1.92 -11.02 12.35
CA TYR A 686 1.90 -9.60 11.97
C TYR A 686 2.06 -8.68 13.17
N ILE A 687 1.22 -8.82 14.21
CA ILE A 687 1.29 -7.90 15.36
C ILE A 687 2.57 -8.08 16.17
N GLN A 688 3.13 -9.30 16.23
CA GLN A 688 4.39 -9.53 16.95
C GLN A 688 5.52 -8.68 16.38
N HIS A 689 5.61 -8.57 15.06
CA HIS A 689 6.63 -7.74 14.41
C HIS A 689 6.26 -6.26 14.40
N ARG A 690 4.97 -5.93 14.22
CA ARG A 690 4.50 -4.54 14.24
C ARG A 690 4.54 -3.92 15.64
N LYS A 691 4.40 -4.73 16.69
CA LYS A 691 4.30 -4.42 18.14
C LYS A 691 3.00 -3.74 18.57
N PRO A 692 1.95 -4.47 19.05
CA PRO A 692 0.62 -3.92 19.39
C PRO A 692 0.64 -2.62 20.19
N GLU A 693 -0.23 -1.68 19.83
CA GLU A 693 -0.47 -0.48 20.63
C GLU A 693 -1.56 -0.78 21.66
N PRO A 694 -1.38 -0.40 22.94
CA PRO A 694 -2.37 -0.66 23.96
C PRO A 694 -3.75 -0.09 23.57
N LEU A 695 -4.76 -0.95 23.56
CA LEU A 695 -6.14 -0.55 23.32
C LEU A 695 -6.77 -0.09 24.63
N LEU A 696 -6.71 1.23 24.86
CA LEU A 696 -7.34 1.87 26.00
C LEU A 696 -8.75 2.32 25.60
N LEU A 697 -9.76 1.71 26.20
CA LEU A 697 -11.16 2.07 25.95
C LEU A 697 -11.53 3.29 26.80
N ARG A 698 -11.76 4.44 26.15
CA ARG A 698 -12.24 5.65 26.84
C ARG A 698 -13.71 5.46 27.21
N GLN A 699 -14.00 5.47 28.50
CA GLN A 699 -15.37 5.23 28.99
C GLN A 699 -16.28 6.42 28.62
N PRO A 700 -17.35 6.19 27.85
CA PRO A 700 -18.32 7.24 27.53
C PRO A 700 -19.18 7.57 28.75
N ALA A 701 -19.89 8.70 28.66
CA ALA A 701 -20.85 9.10 29.68
C ALA A 701 -21.92 8.02 29.90
N ASN A 702 -22.45 7.95 31.12
CA ASN A 702 -23.53 7.04 31.53
C ASN A 702 -23.17 5.54 31.50
N ILE A 703 -21.88 5.20 31.38
CA ILE A 703 -21.41 3.87 31.79
C ILE A 703 -21.12 3.93 33.28
N GLU A 704 -21.78 3.07 34.04
CA GLU A 704 -21.56 2.89 35.48
C GLU A 704 -21.04 1.48 35.75
N ALA A 705 -20.41 1.29 36.90
CA ALA A 705 -19.82 0.00 37.26
C ALA A 705 -20.62 -0.62 38.39
N GLU A 706 -21.45 -1.60 38.02
CA GLU A 706 -22.43 -2.26 38.87
C GLU A 706 -21.84 -3.53 39.49
N ASN A 707 -22.24 -3.79 40.73
CA ASN A 707 -21.81 -4.97 41.47
C ASN A 707 -22.83 -6.11 41.28
N TYR A 708 -22.33 -7.33 41.21
CA TYR A 708 -23.13 -8.54 41.01
C TYR A 708 -22.77 -9.60 42.03
N GLN A 709 -23.79 -10.30 42.53
CA GLN A 709 -23.66 -11.59 43.20
C GLN A 709 -23.84 -12.69 42.16
N ILE A 710 -23.02 -13.74 42.26
CA ILE A 710 -23.12 -14.89 41.35
C ILE A 710 -23.92 -15.98 42.07
N ALA A 711 -25.07 -16.34 41.51
CA ALA A 711 -25.90 -17.42 42.02
C ALA A 711 -25.25 -18.80 41.80
N ALA A 712 -25.77 -19.84 42.47
CA ALA A 712 -25.21 -21.19 42.41
C ALA A 712 -25.25 -21.81 40.99
N ASP A 713 -26.19 -21.37 40.17
CA ASP A 713 -26.35 -21.77 38.76
C ASP A 713 -25.53 -20.90 37.79
N GLY A 714 -24.78 -19.91 38.30
CA GLY A 714 -23.93 -19.01 37.52
C GLY A 714 -24.61 -17.74 37.02
N GLU A 715 -25.87 -17.49 37.40
CA GLU A 715 -26.56 -16.24 37.07
C GLU A 715 -25.94 -15.04 37.81
N TYR A 716 -25.81 -13.91 37.10
CA TYR A 716 -25.30 -12.66 37.65
C TYR A 716 -26.47 -11.80 38.11
N ILE A 717 -26.68 -11.73 39.42
CA ILE A 717 -27.77 -10.98 40.05
C ILE A 717 -27.23 -9.61 40.49
N PRO A 718 -27.80 -8.49 40.01
CA PRO A 718 -27.42 -7.15 40.46
C PRO A 718 -27.48 -7.04 41.99
N SER A 719 -26.47 -6.45 42.59
CA SER A 719 -26.38 -6.28 44.04
C SER A 719 -25.40 -5.17 44.39
N CYS A 720 -25.85 -4.15 45.13
CA CYS A 720 -24.99 -3.03 45.52
C CYS A 720 -23.78 -3.41 46.41
N SER A 721 -23.76 -4.64 46.96
CA SER A 721 -22.69 -5.22 47.77
C SER A 721 -21.98 -6.43 47.13
N GLY A 722 -22.32 -6.78 45.89
CA GLY A 722 -21.71 -7.90 45.15
C GLY A 722 -20.20 -7.78 44.96
N GLN A 723 -19.52 -8.91 44.81
CA GLN A 723 -18.04 -8.97 44.68
C GLN A 723 -17.55 -8.83 43.24
N THR A 724 -18.41 -9.10 42.25
CA THR A 724 -18.04 -9.01 40.84
C THR A 724 -18.53 -7.69 40.27
N ARG A 725 -17.64 -6.89 39.70
CA ARG A 725 -17.97 -5.58 39.15
C ARG A 725 -17.96 -5.62 37.62
N MET A 726 -19.05 -5.18 37.00
CA MET A 726 -19.20 -5.14 35.54
C MET A 726 -19.72 -3.78 35.08
N PRO A 727 -19.27 -3.27 33.92
CA PRO A 727 -19.83 -2.06 33.38
C PRO A 727 -21.23 -2.28 32.81
N ILE A 728 -22.10 -1.30 33.03
CA ILE A 728 -23.48 -1.26 32.55
C ILE A 728 -23.77 0.15 32.00
N TRP A 729 -24.62 0.23 30.98
CA TRP A 729 -25.12 1.51 30.50
C TRP A 729 -26.37 1.90 31.31
N ASP A 730 -26.25 2.98 32.09
CA ASP A 730 -27.29 3.56 32.94
C ASP A 730 -27.72 4.92 32.37
N PRO A 731 -28.59 4.96 31.34
CA PRO A 731 -28.90 6.20 30.61
C PRO A 731 -29.58 7.28 31.47
N HIS A 732 -30.26 6.88 32.54
CA HIS A 732 -31.02 7.78 33.42
C HIS A 732 -30.36 8.00 34.78
N GLY A 733 -29.31 7.25 35.12
CA GLY A 733 -28.63 7.35 36.41
C GLY A 733 -29.39 6.67 37.56
N ASP A 734 -30.39 5.84 37.23
CA ASP A 734 -31.29 5.23 38.20
C ASP A 734 -30.56 4.21 39.08
N LEU A 735 -29.66 3.42 38.48
CA LEU A 735 -28.88 2.40 39.19
C LEU A 735 -27.91 3.05 40.17
N LYS A 736 -27.23 4.11 39.72
CA LYS A 736 -26.33 4.89 40.57
C LYS A 736 -27.06 5.45 41.79
N GLN A 737 -28.24 6.03 41.60
CA GLN A 737 -29.05 6.58 42.68
C GLN A 737 -29.54 5.48 43.63
N HIS A 738 -30.00 4.35 43.10
CA HIS A 738 -30.47 3.21 43.87
C HIS A 738 -29.38 2.67 44.82
N CYS A 739 -28.18 2.38 44.30
CA CYS A 739 -27.10 1.85 45.13
C CYS A 739 -26.53 2.86 46.13
N GLN A 740 -26.61 4.15 45.85
CA GLN A 740 -26.27 5.19 46.84
C GLN A 740 -27.29 5.21 47.98
N ALA A 741 -28.59 5.14 47.66
CA ALA A 741 -29.65 5.09 48.65
C ALA A 741 -29.54 3.83 49.55
N GLU A 742 -29.27 2.66 48.99
CA GLU A 742 -29.05 1.43 49.77
C GLU A 742 -27.84 1.55 50.71
N LYS A 743 -26.73 2.12 50.23
CA LYS A 743 -25.55 2.34 51.07
C LYS A 743 -25.82 3.27 52.25
N VAL A 744 -26.60 4.33 52.01
CA VAL A 744 -27.04 5.25 53.08
C VAL A 744 -27.95 4.50 54.06
N LYS A 745 -28.92 3.74 53.57
CA LYS A 745 -29.83 2.93 54.41
C LYS A 745 -29.06 1.95 55.30
N HIS A 746 -28.12 1.18 54.74
CA HIS A 746 -27.29 0.26 55.52
C HIS A 746 -26.36 0.96 56.50
N LYS A 747 -25.85 2.16 56.17
CA LYS A 747 -25.04 2.95 57.11
C LYS A 747 -25.87 3.48 58.27
N VAL A 748 -27.12 3.89 58.00
CA VAL A 748 -28.08 4.32 59.01
C VAL A 748 -28.49 3.13 59.89
N GLU A 749 -28.92 2.01 59.30
CA GLU A 749 -29.25 0.78 60.03
C GLU A 749 -28.07 0.26 60.86
N GLY A 750 -26.84 0.31 60.32
CA GLY A 750 -25.63 -0.07 61.04
C GLY A 750 -25.26 0.90 62.18
N PHE A 751 -25.60 2.19 62.06
CA PHE A 751 -25.47 3.17 63.14
C PHE A 751 -26.49 2.89 64.24
N PHE A 752 -27.77 2.69 63.90
CA PHE A 752 -28.82 2.36 64.85
C PHE A 752 -28.58 1.00 65.54
N ASN A 753 -28.17 -0.02 64.80
CA ASN A 753 -27.81 -1.32 65.38
C ASN A 753 -26.58 -1.24 66.30
N LYS A 754 -25.70 -0.25 66.15
CA LYS A 754 -24.60 0.00 67.09
C LYS A 754 -25.00 0.87 68.28
N LEU A 755 -26.03 1.71 68.12
CA LEU A 755 -26.53 2.58 69.17
C LEU A 755 -27.51 1.87 70.12
N PHE A 756 -28.22 0.86 69.63
CA PHE A 756 -29.32 0.19 70.34
C PHE A 756 -29.06 -1.30 70.64
N ASN A 757 -27.93 -1.87 70.21
CA ASN A 757 -27.43 -3.13 70.79
C ASN A 757 -26.40 -2.79 71.87
N TRP A 758 -26.90 -2.52 73.08
CA TRP A 758 -26.14 -2.55 74.33
C TRP A 758 -26.85 -3.50 75.29
#